data_AF-A0A3D1RL30-F1
#
_entry.id   AF-A0A3D1RL30-F1
#
_cell.length_a   1.000
_cell.length_b   1.000
_cell.length_c   1.000
_cell.angle_alpha   90.00
_cell.angle_beta   90.00
_cell.angle_gamma   90.00
#
_symmetry.space_group_name_H-M   'P 1'
#
loop_
_entity.id
_entity.type
_entity.pdbx_description
1 polymer ?
#
loop_
_entity_poly.entity_id
_entity_poly.type
_entity_poly.pdbx_seq_one_letter_code
_entity_poly.pdbx_strand_id
1 'polypeptide(L)'
;MKYNDKKFKVIGAVHTPIFYIKFSKQSLILFVLLGAILFIGIGYSAINSVTAEITGGITATTQNGVFITDVTYVSGVDANVDASNIEYYRGTMLQSLISLSEQNPNSEIKYKVTIYNNSEETYPFVAVLYDEEFYDNPDIVFEISGFSIGETIGAKETKELYITFKYKNQTIPEKTILSSYINFKIAEPNRLMATASSEAIKTYLRGTITKEKIEEIEFAQGTQPPEGTINELSFDASEKQDKSIMGYYTDTDGNGLYKLTFLSPEIIATNKNAGYLFQNLSSVKNIKFDNFSTYGANKMNFMFGGCKEIIEINLNKFDTSYVTDIQGMFYNCASIKTLDVSKFNTSEVKSFCSNEAWRANGTFQDCTSLENIDISSWDTSKATSFCKMFSGCSSLVNLNVKNINTSNAVSMASMFRGCSGLTTLDVSGFDTRSVTEMYGMFYGCSSLTTLDVSNFNTSQVKLFCNNNAFSDDGIFQNCASLESLDLSNWDTSASVSFTKMFSGCTNLTNLDISNFNTSNVVYMSYMFSGCNKLTSLNLSHFDTTKTNNFEFMFQHCNNLESLNISNFKLKNNIRCLFYYCNLLKELNLSGVTATNITNLQWTFANCKNLKSLDLNDWDVQNVTTMHQTFSSCTALETLNISNWKTSDKLTTMYATFYECSSLKQLNLSNLDTTGVGGAYSMFYKCESLTELDISNFNTSNVKDMDWMFYGCSSLITIYVSEFNAETNTGWTTTAVTKSDLMFYNCTKLVGGNGTTYNNNITDKTYAVIDTATTPGYLTNINKNKQLNRLISASSVAPNGKYLNSTIIKNKIETIEFKLGKEKPEGTIEAFDASEKQDESIMAYYTDTDGDGLYELTFTSDGVIATNTEAQYLFQNLTQLTKITFDNFSTYGATNMKSMFSNCSKLTTLDVSKFNTSNVTSMLEMFYSCRALTTLNLSNFNTSSVTNMQTMFSGCMALTTLDLSGFNTINVITMRTMFNNCKALTTIYVSEFNAETSTGWTTTAVTNSTSMFSNCTNIIGGNGTTYNNNIINKTYAVIDTAETPGYLTNINHRWRKN
;
A
#
# COMPACT_ATOMS: atom_id res chain seq x y z
N MET A 1 26.49 -73.04 10.90
CA MET A 1 26.76 -74.39 10.34
C MET A 1 25.48 -75.21 10.39
N LYS A 2 25.09 -75.82 9.27
CA LYS A 2 23.76 -76.45 9.03
C LYS A 2 23.59 -77.77 9.77
N TYR A 3 22.33 -78.10 10.04
CA TYR A 3 21.85 -79.34 10.66
C TYR A 3 20.85 -80.05 9.73
N ASN A 4 21.04 -81.36 9.50
CA ASN A 4 19.99 -82.40 9.30
C ASN A 4 20.63 -83.69 8.76
N ASP A 5 20.60 -84.79 9.53
CA ASP A 5 20.03 -86.07 9.09
C ASP A 5 20.25 -87.23 10.09
N LYS A 6 19.13 -87.85 10.51
CA LYS A 6 18.92 -89.24 11.01
C LYS A 6 19.01 -89.59 12.53
N LYS A 7 17.79 -89.68 13.08
CA LYS A 7 17.13 -90.62 14.05
C LYS A 7 17.94 -91.57 14.99
N PHE A 8 17.73 -91.31 16.30
CA PHE A 8 17.38 -92.16 17.47
C PHE A 8 18.04 -93.54 17.74
N LYS A 9 18.48 -93.72 19.01
CA LYS A 9 17.96 -94.78 19.90
C LYS A 9 18.21 -94.48 21.40
N VAL A 10 17.14 -94.59 22.19
CA VAL A 10 17.09 -94.52 23.66
C VAL A 10 17.58 -95.84 24.27
N ILE A 11 18.35 -95.77 25.35
CA ILE A 11 18.44 -96.82 26.39
C ILE A 11 18.45 -96.10 27.74
N GLY A 12 17.38 -96.28 28.52
CA GLY A 12 17.27 -95.76 29.88
C GLY A 12 17.83 -96.74 30.92
N ALA A 13 18.21 -96.18 32.07
CA ALA A 13 17.98 -96.61 33.47
C ALA A 13 19.17 -96.09 34.33
N VAL A 14 19.08 -95.58 35.57
CA VAL A 14 18.05 -95.65 36.61
C VAL A 14 18.50 -94.77 37.81
N HIS A 15 17.53 -94.22 38.56
CA HIS A 15 17.58 -93.80 39.99
C HIS A 15 18.10 -92.41 40.39
N THR A 16 17.16 -91.59 40.86
CA THR A 16 17.31 -90.65 41.99
C THR A 16 17.69 -91.39 43.27
N PRO A 17 18.46 -90.75 44.16
CA PRO A 17 17.94 -90.60 45.52
C PRO A 17 18.17 -89.21 46.14
N ILE A 18 17.17 -88.79 46.92
CA ILE A 18 17.21 -87.73 47.94
C ILE A 18 17.31 -88.43 49.31
N PHE A 19 17.82 -87.70 50.32
CA PHE A 19 17.58 -87.75 51.78
C PHE A 19 18.83 -87.95 52.66
N TYR A 20 19.32 -86.89 53.34
CA TYR A 20 19.13 -86.46 54.76
C TYR A 20 20.07 -87.21 55.76
N ILE A 21 20.59 -86.57 56.82
CA ILE A 21 20.07 -86.53 58.22
C ILE A 21 21.24 -86.02 59.09
N LYS A 22 21.16 -85.41 60.28
CA LYS A 22 20.17 -84.71 61.13
C LYS A 22 20.78 -84.70 62.54
N PHE A 23 20.58 -83.58 63.23
CA PHE A 23 20.87 -83.23 64.62
C PHE A 23 20.81 -84.32 65.71
N SER A 24 21.56 -84.09 66.79
CA SER A 24 21.24 -84.58 68.15
C SER A 24 20.92 -83.42 69.10
N LYS A 25 19.76 -83.54 69.78
CA LYS A 25 19.20 -82.75 70.91
C LYS A 25 20.22 -82.58 72.07
N GLN A 26 20.17 -81.59 72.98
CA GLN A 26 19.03 -80.91 73.61
C GLN A 26 19.48 -79.70 74.46
N SER A 27 18.53 -78.75 74.67
CA SER A 27 18.34 -77.88 75.86
C SER A 27 18.93 -76.46 75.91
N LEU A 28 18.10 -75.50 75.47
CA LEU A 28 17.50 -74.35 76.20
C LEU A 28 18.35 -73.42 77.12
N ILE A 29 18.14 -72.10 76.90
CA ILE A 29 18.22 -70.92 77.82
C ILE A 29 19.35 -69.89 77.53
N LEU A 30 18.93 -68.73 76.97
CA LEU A 30 19.16 -67.32 77.40
C LEU A 30 20.59 -66.68 77.46
N PHE A 31 20.60 -65.35 77.24
CA PHE A 31 21.64 -64.30 77.44
C PHE A 31 22.64 -64.02 76.29
N VAL A 32 22.71 -62.84 75.65
CA VAL A 32 22.73 -61.40 76.03
C VAL A 32 24.14 -60.86 76.35
N LEU A 33 24.44 -59.73 75.68
CA LEU A 33 25.33 -58.60 76.00
C LEU A 33 26.38 -58.66 77.12
N LEU A 34 27.43 -57.88 76.85
CA LEU A 34 28.20 -57.01 77.78
C LEU A 34 29.16 -57.69 78.77
N GLY A 35 30.40 -57.22 78.79
CA GLY A 35 31.28 -57.49 79.93
C GLY A 35 32.77 -57.14 79.76
N ALA A 36 33.08 -55.84 79.79
CA ALA A 36 34.14 -55.26 80.62
C ALA A 36 35.64 -55.58 80.34
N ILE A 37 36.43 -54.49 80.21
CA ILE A 37 37.63 -54.17 81.04
C ILE A 37 38.81 -55.18 80.94
N LEU A 38 40.09 -54.83 80.76
CA LEU A 38 40.89 -53.62 80.61
C LEU A 38 42.34 -54.18 80.53
N PHE A 39 43.11 -53.75 79.54
CA PHE A 39 44.57 -53.54 79.59
C PHE A 39 45.62 -54.69 79.64
N ILE A 40 46.68 -54.39 78.86
CA ILE A 40 48.12 -54.72 78.90
C ILE A 40 48.62 -56.00 78.20
N GLY A 41 49.47 -55.79 77.19
CA GLY A 41 50.49 -56.75 76.77
C GLY A 41 51.01 -56.53 75.35
N ILE A 42 52.04 -55.70 75.18
CA ILE A 42 52.74 -55.41 73.92
C ILE A 42 53.43 -56.66 73.36
N GLY A 43 53.35 -56.91 72.04
CA GLY A 43 54.13 -57.98 71.39
C GLY A 43 53.90 -58.19 69.88
N TYR A 44 54.38 -57.23 69.06
CA TYR A 44 54.95 -57.35 67.71
C TYR A 44 54.26 -58.10 66.53
N SER A 45 54.26 -57.38 65.40
CA SER A 45 54.27 -57.75 63.97
C SER A 45 53.02 -58.36 63.29
N ALA A 46 52.29 -57.51 62.57
CA ALA A 46 51.85 -57.76 61.19
C ALA A 46 51.41 -56.45 60.52
N ILE A 47 51.93 -56.25 59.30
CA ILE A 47 51.58 -55.32 58.22
C ILE A 47 50.19 -54.65 58.37
N ASN A 48 50.15 -53.34 58.58
CA ASN A 48 48.99 -52.49 58.30
C ASN A 48 49.30 -51.64 57.06
N SER A 49 49.12 -52.21 55.87
CA SER A 49 48.70 -51.44 54.70
C SER A 49 47.25 -51.81 54.44
N VAL A 50 46.35 -51.18 55.18
CA VAL A 50 44.91 -51.30 54.95
C VAL A 50 44.56 -50.15 54.01
N THR A 51 44.24 -50.49 52.78
CA THR A 51 44.09 -49.54 51.70
C THR A 51 42.62 -49.39 51.31
N ALA A 52 42.23 -48.21 50.84
CA ALA A 52 40.86 -47.93 50.37
C ALA A 52 40.77 -48.26 48.89
N GLU A 53 39.92 -49.22 48.51
CA GLU A 53 39.69 -49.57 47.11
C GLU A 53 38.51 -48.74 46.55
N ILE A 54 38.75 -47.98 45.47
CA ILE A 54 37.70 -47.31 44.71
C ILE A 54 37.35 -48.21 43.54
N THR A 55 36.14 -48.79 43.55
CA THR A 55 35.65 -49.72 42.53
C THR A 55 34.53 -49.09 41.70
N GLY A 56 34.81 -48.75 40.45
CA GLY A 56 33.78 -48.38 39.48
C GLY A 56 33.25 -49.61 38.76
N GLY A 57 31.98 -49.64 38.37
CA GLY A 57 31.45 -50.68 37.51
C GLY A 57 30.72 -50.09 36.31
N ILE A 58 30.79 -50.76 35.17
CA ILE A 58 29.92 -50.41 34.03
C ILE A 58 29.08 -51.63 33.66
N THR A 59 27.77 -51.43 33.66
CA THR A 59 26.80 -52.32 33.02
C THR A 59 26.30 -51.68 31.72
N ALA A 60 26.32 -52.40 30.60
CA ALA A 60 25.83 -51.84 29.34
C ALA A 60 24.93 -52.79 28.58
N THR A 61 23.71 -52.38 28.25
CA THR A 61 22.75 -53.19 27.49
C THR A 61 22.46 -52.61 26.11
N THR A 62 22.26 -53.43 25.09
CA THR A 62 21.91 -52.95 23.74
C THR A 62 20.71 -53.68 23.15
N GLN A 63 20.03 -53.05 22.21
CA GLN A 63 18.88 -53.60 21.49
C GLN A 63 19.30 -54.71 20.53
N ASN A 64 18.36 -55.62 20.25
CA ASN A 64 18.56 -56.69 19.27
C ASN A 64 19.10 -56.14 17.94
N GLY A 65 20.29 -56.61 17.55
CA GLY A 65 20.96 -56.20 16.31
C GLY A 65 22.06 -55.15 16.51
N VAL A 66 22.14 -54.48 17.66
CA VAL A 66 23.29 -53.69 18.10
C VAL A 66 24.14 -54.53 19.03
N PHE A 67 25.46 -54.38 18.95
CA PHE A 67 26.42 -55.15 19.73
C PHE A 67 27.52 -54.27 20.28
N ILE A 68 27.90 -54.48 21.53
CA ILE A 68 29.21 -54.04 22.02
C ILE A 68 30.21 -55.09 21.52
N THR A 69 31.16 -54.64 20.71
CA THR A 69 32.12 -55.51 20.02
C THR A 69 33.49 -55.52 20.65
N ASP A 70 33.84 -54.45 21.39
CA ASP A 70 35.13 -54.31 22.06
C ASP A 70 35.03 -53.29 23.20
N VAL A 71 35.80 -53.47 24.26
CA VAL A 71 36.05 -52.44 25.29
C VAL A 71 37.53 -52.50 25.64
N THR A 72 38.19 -51.39 25.40
CA THR A 72 39.63 -51.25 25.62
C THR A 72 39.87 -50.17 26.65
N TYR A 73 40.78 -50.44 27.57
CA TYR A 73 41.36 -49.39 28.40
C TYR A 73 42.14 -48.42 27.52
N VAL A 74 41.91 -47.12 27.70
CA VAL A 74 42.52 -46.05 26.88
C VAL A 74 43.68 -45.40 27.63
N SER A 75 43.42 -44.93 28.84
CA SER A 75 44.39 -44.16 29.64
C SER A 75 44.00 -44.09 31.11
N GLY A 76 44.99 -43.83 31.96
CA GLY A 76 44.82 -43.52 33.37
C GLY A 76 46.15 -43.22 34.04
N VAL A 77 46.17 -42.27 34.97
CA VAL A 77 47.40 -41.89 35.70
C VAL A 77 47.54 -42.82 36.91
N ASP A 78 48.67 -43.53 36.99
CA ASP A 78 49.03 -44.48 38.07
C ASP A 78 48.02 -45.61 38.38
N ALA A 79 47.13 -45.98 37.46
CA ALA A 79 46.12 -47.04 37.67
C ALA A 79 46.70 -48.48 37.53
N ASN A 80 46.46 -49.34 38.53
CA ASN A 80 46.56 -50.80 38.38
C ASN A 80 45.22 -51.31 37.82
N VAL A 81 45.13 -51.48 36.50
CA VAL A 81 43.90 -51.96 35.84
C VAL A 81 43.91 -53.48 35.80
N ASP A 82 42.98 -54.13 36.51
CA ASP A 82 42.69 -55.55 36.29
C ASP A 82 41.76 -55.71 35.07
N ALA A 83 42.35 -55.69 33.88
CA ALA A 83 41.64 -55.86 32.62
C ALA A 83 41.09 -57.30 32.40
N SER A 84 41.33 -58.23 33.34
CA SER A 84 40.92 -59.63 33.19
C SER A 84 39.45 -59.90 33.53
N ASN A 85 38.75 -58.95 34.15
CA ASN A 85 37.36 -59.09 34.62
C ASN A 85 36.31 -58.38 33.74
N ILE A 86 36.58 -58.17 32.44
CA ILE A 86 35.57 -57.65 31.50
C ILE A 86 34.82 -58.83 30.88
N GLU A 87 33.58 -59.07 31.33
CA GLU A 87 32.73 -60.13 30.76
C GLU A 87 31.76 -59.58 29.70
N TYR A 88 31.73 -60.23 28.53
CA TYR A 88 30.80 -59.95 27.44
C TYR A 88 29.90 -61.13 27.19
N TYR A 89 28.60 -60.91 27.27
CA TYR A 89 27.61 -61.92 26.92
C TYR A 89 27.10 -61.72 25.49
N ARG A 90 27.04 -62.81 24.70
CA ARG A 90 26.41 -62.81 23.37
C ARG A 90 24.93 -62.45 23.52
N GLY A 91 24.59 -61.17 23.31
CA GLY A 91 23.27 -60.62 23.67
C GLY A 91 23.32 -59.35 24.53
N THR A 92 24.52 -58.79 24.71
CA THR A 92 24.82 -57.41 25.13
C THR A 92 24.42 -57.05 26.55
N MET A 93 25.23 -57.58 27.48
CA MET A 93 25.52 -56.97 28.78
C MET A 93 27.05 -56.94 28.91
N LEU A 94 27.63 -55.75 29.04
CA LEU A 94 29.02 -55.57 29.50
C LEU A 94 28.98 -55.49 31.02
N GLN A 95 29.82 -56.23 31.74
CA GLN A 95 30.08 -55.98 33.16
C GLN A 95 31.59 -55.90 33.35
N SER A 96 32.08 -54.75 33.83
CA SER A 96 33.49 -54.53 34.13
C SER A 96 33.62 -53.89 35.50
N LEU A 97 34.51 -54.40 36.33
CA LEU A 97 34.99 -53.74 37.54
C LEU A 97 36.24 -52.91 37.20
N ILE A 98 36.35 -51.72 37.80
CA ILE A 98 37.38 -50.72 37.55
C ILE A 98 37.96 -50.34 38.90
N SER A 99 39.24 -50.61 39.14
CA SER A 99 39.90 -50.19 40.39
C SER A 99 40.82 -48.99 40.13
N LEU A 100 40.57 -47.85 40.80
CA LEU A 100 41.46 -46.68 40.78
C LEU A 100 42.60 -46.86 41.81
N SER A 101 43.79 -46.33 41.51
CA SER A 101 44.98 -46.48 42.35
C SER A 101 45.05 -45.47 43.50
N GLU A 102 45.62 -45.92 44.61
CA GLU A 102 45.51 -45.35 45.96
C GLU A 102 46.46 -44.15 46.23
N GLN A 103 47.34 -43.80 45.30
CA GLN A 103 48.41 -42.81 45.55
C GLN A 103 48.13 -41.38 45.08
N ASN A 104 47.08 -41.15 44.28
CA ASN A 104 46.82 -39.83 43.71
C ASN A 104 45.31 -39.53 43.61
N PRO A 105 44.79 -38.51 44.34
CA PRO A 105 43.38 -38.13 44.29
C PRO A 105 42.96 -37.46 42.96
N ASN A 106 43.89 -37.17 42.05
CA ASN A 106 43.61 -36.69 40.69
C ASN A 106 43.58 -37.83 39.63
N SER A 107 43.55 -39.10 40.05
CA SER A 107 43.55 -40.23 39.12
C SER A 107 42.23 -40.30 38.34
N GLU A 108 42.31 -40.36 37.01
CA GLU A 108 41.19 -40.67 36.11
C GLU A 108 41.45 -42.01 35.40
N ILE A 109 40.39 -42.78 35.12
CA ILE A 109 40.47 -43.98 34.25
C ILE A 109 39.48 -43.80 33.10
N LYS A 110 39.98 -44.00 31.87
CA LYS A 110 39.19 -43.91 30.64
C LYS A 110 39.13 -45.24 29.90
N TYR A 111 37.91 -45.68 29.62
CA TYR A 111 37.61 -46.83 28.75
C TYR A 111 37.05 -46.35 27.41
N LYS A 112 37.30 -47.12 26.35
CA LYS A 112 36.67 -47.00 25.05
C LYS A 112 35.82 -48.23 24.81
N VAL A 113 34.53 -48.04 24.56
CA VAL A 113 33.54 -49.04 24.20
C VAL A 113 33.24 -48.91 22.71
N THR A 114 33.50 -49.96 21.94
CA THR A 114 33.19 -50.03 20.51
C THR A 114 31.85 -50.71 20.30
N ILE A 115 30.91 -49.99 19.70
CA ILE A 115 29.54 -50.44 19.43
C ILE A 115 29.41 -50.64 17.91
N TYR A 116 28.80 -51.74 17.48
CA TYR A 116 28.48 -52.05 16.08
C TYR A 116 27.00 -52.34 15.93
N ASN A 117 26.34 -51.68 14.99
CA ASN A 117 24.96 -51.95 14.64
C ASN A 117 24.89 -52.87 13.42
N ASN A 118 24.61 -54.14 13.64
CA ASN A 118 24.44 -55.11 12.57
C ASN A 118 23.01 -55.14 11.99
N SER A 119 22.09 -54.32 12.49
CA SER A 119 20.74 -54.22 11.95
C SER A 119 20.69 -53.40 10.66
N GLU A 120 19.53 -53.40 9.99
CA GLU A 120 19.22 -52.48 8.89
C GLU A 120 18.56 -51.18 9.39
N GLU A 121 18.31 -51.07 10.70
CA GLU A 121 17.70 -49.91 11.35
C GLU A 121 18.77 -49.05 12.03
N THR A 122 18.44 -47.81 12.36
CA THR A 122 19.33 -46.87 13.03
C THR A 122 18.85 -46.70 14.46
N TYR A 123 19.73 -46.91 15.43
CA TYR A 123 19.37 -46.87 16.86
C TYR A 123 20.03 -45.69 17.57
N PRO A 124 19.29 -44.91 18.36
CA PRO A 124 19.84 -43.84 19.18
C PRO A 124 20.52 -44.37 20.44
N PHE A 125 21.49 -43.62 20.95
CA PHE A 125 21.95 -43.76 22.33
C PHE A 125 20.90 -43.15 23.28
N VAL A 126 20.22 -43.99 24.07
CA VAL A 126 18.97 -43.59 24.76
C VAL A 126 19.15 -43.21 26.21
N ALA A 127 20.06 -43.79 26.99
CA ALA A 127 20.23 -43.31 28.36
C ALA A 127 21.50 -43.84 29.01
N VAL A 128 21.97 -43.05 29.97
CA VAL A 128 22.65 -43.56 31.16
C VAL A 128 21.57 -43.71 32.23
N LEU A 129 21.37 -44.93 32.70
CA LEU A 129 20.41 -45.28 33.74
C LEU A 129 21.14 -45.25 35.07
N TYR A 130 20.69 -44.39 35.98
CA TYR A 130 21.00 -44.51 37.39
C TYR A 130 19.99 -45.46 37.99
N ASP A 131 20.43 -46.64 38.39
CA ASP A 131 19.57 -47.63 39.02
C ASP A 131 19.74 -47.49 40.54
N GLU A 132 18.65 -47.23 41.26
CA GLU A 132 18.65 -47.09 42.72
C GLU A 132 19.09 -48.38 43.44
N GLU A 133 19.04 -49.54 42.76
CA GLU A 133 19.53 -50.81 43.31
C GLU A 133 21.06 -50.96 43.25
N PHE A 134 21.77 -50.06 42.55
CA PHE A 134 23.24 -50.04 42.52
C PHE A 134 23.76 -48.93 43.44
N TYR A 135 24.80 -49.24 44.21
CA TYR A 135 25.45 -48.25 45.08
C TYR A 135 26.01 -47.10 44.25
N ASP A 136 25.47 -45.90 44.43
CA ASP A 136 26.04 -44.67 43.87
C ASP A 136 26.81 -43.92 44.97
N ASN A 137 28.09 -43.67 44.70
CA ASN A 137 28.91 -42.86 45.57
C ASN A 137 28.95 -41.43 45.01
N PRO A 138 28.40 -40.43 45.71
CA PRO A 138 28.30 -39.05 45.20
C PRO A 138 29.65 -38.35 45.02
N ASP A 139 30.74 -38.92 45.54
CA ASP A 139 32.10 -38.44 45.36
C ASP A 139 32.83 -39.10 44.17
N ILE A 140 32.26 -40.13 43.52
CA ILE A 140 32.76 -40.66 42.25
C ILE A 140 31.89 -40.09 41.13
N VAL A 141 32.51 -39.47 40.13
CA VAL A 141 31.82 -38.91 38.95
C VAL A 141 32.33 -39.58 37.69
N PHE A 142 31.54 -39.53 36.63
CA PHE A 142 31.93 -40.04 35.33
C PHE A 142 31.59 -39.07 34.21
N GLU A 143 32.33 -39.22 33.11
CA GLU A 143 32.14 -38.46 31.88
C GLU A 143 32.03 -39.44 30.70
N ILE A 144 30.93 -39.36 29.96
CA ILE A 144 30.77 -40.06 28.68
C ILE A 144 31.09 -39.10 27.53
N SER A 145 31.92 -39.54 26.58
CA SER A 145 32.30 -38.76 25.39
C SER A 145 32.42 -39.65 24.15
N GLY A 146 32.52 -39.06 22.96
CA GLY A 146 32.63 -39.79 21.67
C GLY A 146 31.32 -40.35 21.10
N PHE A 147 30.30 -40.56 21.95
CA PHE A 147 28.95 -40.93 21.54
C PHE A 147 27.92 -40.27 22.47
N SER A 148 27.22 -39.25 21.98
CA SER A 148 26.35 -38.39 22.80
C SER A 148 24.94 -38.98 22.95
N ILE A 149 24.22 -38.63 24.03
CA ILE A 149 22.80 -38.97 24.18
C ILE A 149 22.00 -38.41 23.00
N GLY A 150 21.20 -39.26 22.35
CA GLY A 150 20.48 -38.94 21.12
C GLY A 150 21.27 -39.17 19.83
N GLU A 151 22.60 -39.33 19.90
CA GLU A 151 23.43 -39.67 18.74
C GLU A 151 23.14 -41.11 18.29
N THR A 152 23.05 -41.33 16.99
CA THR A 152 22.65 -42.63 16.44
C THR A 152 23.82 -43.47 16.02
N ILE A 153 23.63 -44.78 16.05
CA ILE A 153 24.42 -45.74 15.29
C ILE A 153 23.58 -46.25 14.12
N GLY A 154 23.95 -45.81 12.92
CA GLY A 154 23.32 -46.16 11.64
C GLY A 154 23.43 -47.64 11.31
N ALA A 155 22.64 -48.06 10.32
CA ALA A 155 22.69 -49.44 9.82
C ALA A 155 24.13 -49.79 9.38
N LYS A 156 24.66 -50.91 9.89
CA LYS A 156 26.04 -51.37 9.65
C LYS A 156 27.13 -50.39 10.11
N GLU A 157 26.81 -49.40 10.94
CA GLU A 157 27.79 -48.45 11.47
C GLU A 157 28.51 -49.00 12.70
N THR A 158 29.77 -48.59 12.89
CA THR A 158 30.54 -48.78 14.13
C THR A 158 30.81 -47.41 14.75
N LYS A 159 30.57 -47.28 16.06
CA LYS A 159 30.88 -46.08 16.84
C LYS A 159 31.66 -46.39 18.10
N GLU A 160 32.41 -45.40 18.58
CA GLU A 160 33.23 -45.50 19.78
C GLU A 160 32.73 -44.53 20.85
N LEU A 161 32.43 -45.08 22.02
CA LEU A 161 32.00 -44.39 23.23
C LEU A 161 33.16 -44.42 24.21
N TYR A 162 33.43 -43.32 24.90
CA TYR A 162 34.46 -43.24 25.92
C TYR A 162 33.85 -42.96 27.28
N ILE A 163 34.18 -43.74 28.30
CA ILE A 163 33.71 -43.57 29.68
C ILE A 163 34.90 -43.29 30.57
N THR A 164 34.90 -42.12 31.21
CA THR A 164 35.98 -41.67 32.09
C THR A 164 35.46 -41.56 33.51
N PHE A 165 36.04 -42.30 34.46
CA PHE A 165 35.73 -42.20 35.89
C PHE A 165 36.74 -41.32 36.60
N LYS A 166 36.27 -40.48 37.52
CA LYS A 166 37.07 -39.54 38.33
C LYS A 166 36.49 -39.43 39.73
N TYR A 167 37.32 -39.05 40.69
CA TYR A 167 36.88 -38.71 42.02
C TYR A 167 36.67 -37.19 42.13
N LYS A 168 35.57 -36.76 42.73
CA LYS A 168 35.06 -35.37 42.75
C LYS A 168 35.89 -34.45 43.66
N ASN A 169 36.49 -35.00 44.72
CA ASN A 169 37.21 -34.27 45.76
C ASN A 169 38.69 -34.66 45.82
N GLN A 170 39.62 -33.76 46.16
CA GLN A 170 41.06 -34.10 46.22
C GLN A 170 41.47 -34.93 47.45
N THR A 171 40.52 -35.50 48.21
CA THR A 171 40.80 -36.21 49.48
C THR A 171 39.89 -37.42 49.62
N ILE A 172 40.48 -38.61 49.72
CA ILE A 172 39.75 -39.90 49.86
C ILE A 172 39.53 -40.18 51.35
N PRO A 173 38.30 -40.53 51.80
CA PRO A 173 38.00 -40.88 53.19
C PRO A 173 38.83 -42.07 53.71
N GLU A 174 39.28 -42.02 54.96
CA GLU A 174 39.91 -43.19 55.60
C GLU A 174 38.86 -44.29 55.85
N LYS A 175 39.17 -45.50 55.36
CA LYS A 175 38.46 -46.77 55.64
C LYS A 175 37.05 -46.95 55.04
N THR A 176 36.92 -46.85 53.72
CA THR A 176 35.68 -47.27 53.04
C THR A 176 35.98 -47.84 51.65
N ILE A 177 35.30 -48.92 51.25
CA ILE A 177 35.20 -49.30 49.84
C ILE A 177 34.22 -48.32 49.19
N LEU A 178 34.69 -47.55 48.21
CA LEU A 178 33.86 -46.60 47.48
C LEU A 178 33.48 -47.24 46.16
N SER A 179 32.20 -47.52 45.94
CA SER A 179 31.72 -48.11 44.68
C SER A 179 30.69 -47.24 43.98
N SER A 180 30.80 -47.10 42.66
CA SER A 180 29.76 -46.51 41.81
C SER A 180 29.61 -47.34 40.53
N TYR A 181 28.37 -47.64 40.14
CA TYR A 181 28.07 -48.35 38.90
C TYR A 181 27.33 -47.45 37.91
N ILE A 182 27.76 -47.48 36.66
CA ILE A 182 27.05 -46.84 35.55
C ILE A 182 26.32 -47.93 34.78
N ASN A 183 25.00 -47.86 34.69
CA ASN A 183 24.26 -48.63 33.72
C ASN A 183 23.98 -47.76 32.49
N PHE A 184 24.26 -48.22 31.27
CA PHE A 184 23.84 -47.51 30.06
C PHE A 184 23.15 -48.44 29.07
N LYS A 185 22.21 -47.89 28.30
CA LYS A 185 21.37 -48.67 27.39
C LYS A 185 21.29 -48.03 26.00
N ILE A 186 21.44 -48.87 24.97
CA ILE A 186 21.15 -48.53 23.57
C ILE A 186 19.84 -49.20 23.20
N ALA A 187 18.76 -48.44 23.03
CA ALA A 187 17.44 -48.96 22.68
C ALA A 187 16.64 -47.93 21.88
N GLU A 188 15.38 -48.21 21.57
CA GLU A 188 14.44 -47.18 21.17
C GLU A 188 13.95 -46.44 22.43
N PRO A 189 13.93 -45.10 22.43
CA PRO A 189 13.40 -44.34 23.56
C PRO A 189 11.88 -44.52 23.66
N ASN A 190 11.34 -44.24 24.85
CA ASN A 190 9.89 -44.22 25.01
C ASN A 190 9.33 -43.00 24.29
N ARG A 191 8.33 -43.22 23.42
CA ARG A 191 7.77 -42.18 22.56
C ARG A 191 6.54 -41.55 23.18
N LEU A 192 6.52 -40.21 23.27
CA LEU A 192 5.31 -39.45 23.55
C LEU A 192 4.30 -39.61 22.42
N MET A 193 3.03 -39.68 22.79
CA MET A 193 1.93 -39.70 21.83
C MET A 193 1.98 -38.52 20.84
N ALA A 194 1.52 -38.76 19.61
CA ALA A 194 1.48 -37.75 18.56
C ALA A 194 0.36 -36.72 18.75
N THR A 195 0.70 -35.46 18.49
CA THR A 195 -0.24 -34.33 18.38
C THR A 195 -0.53 -34.11 16.90
N ALA A 196 -1.56 -34.78 16.38
CA ALA A 196 -1.78 -34.93 14.94
C ALA A 196 -2.35 -33.68 14.24
N SER A 197 -2.91 -32.70 14.94
CA SER A 197 -3.53 -31.52 14.32
C SER A 197 -3.62 -30.30 15.26
N SER A 198 -3.86 -29.12 14.67
CA SER A 198 -4.14 -27.86 15.37
C SER A 198 -5.54 -27.80 16.01
N GLU A 199 -6.21 -28.94 16.18
CA GLU A 199 -7.55 -28.99 16.75
C GLU A 199 -7.55 -28.41 18.18
N ALA A 200 -8.57 -27.60 18.48
CA ALA A 200 -8.76 -26.94 19.75
C ALA A 200 -9.19 -27.95 20.84
N ILE A 201 -8.37 -28.95 21.10
CA ILE A 201 -8.53 -29.82 22.26
C ILE A 201 -8.16 -28.98 23.48
N LYS A 202 -9.12 -28.81 24.39
CA LYS A 202 -8.96 -27.98 25.59
C LYS A 202 -7.92 -28.53 26.55
N THR A 203 -7.72 -29.84 26.56
CA THR A 203 -6.77 -30.53 27.44
C THR A 203 -5.44 -30.82 26.74
N TYR A 204 -4.40 -31.05 27.53
CA TYR A 204 -3.06 -31.34 27.03
C TYR A 204 -2.82 -32.86 26.94
N LEU A 205 -2.45 -33.34 25.75
CA LEU A 205 -2.29 -34.78 25.45
C LEU A 205 -3.55 -35.58 25.87
N ARG A 206 -3.38 -36.61 26.72
CA ARG A 206 -4.46 -37.41 27.31
C ARG A 206 -4.85 -36.95 28.73
N GLY A 207 -4.30 -35.84 29.19
CA GLY A 207 -4.62 -35.30 30.50
C GLY A 207 -6.05 -34.76 30.58
N THR A 208 -6.53 -34.58 31.81
CA THR A 208 -7.86 -34.03 32.10
C THR A 208 -7.80 -32.52 32.38
N ILE A 209 -6.61 -31.97 32.65
CA ILE A 209 -6.39 -30.54 32.89
C ILE A 209 -6.33 -29.77 31.58
N THR A 210 -6.98 -28.60 31.56
CA THR A 210 -6.99 -27.71 30.40
C THR A 210 -5.64 -27.03 30.20
N LYS A 211 -5.25 -26.79 28.95
CA LYS A 211 -3.95 -26.19 28.56
C LYS A 211 -3.63 -24.88 29.29
N GLU A 212 -4.65 -24.05 29.52
CA GLU A 212 -4.56 -22.75 30.22
C GLU A 212 -4.24 -22.87 31.73
N LYS A 213 -4.36 -24.07 32.30
CA LYS A 213 -4.09 -24.34 33.71
C LYS A 213 -2.73 -24.98 33.96
N ILE A 214 -1.93 -25.23 32.92
CA ILE A 214 -0.59 -25.79 33.08
C ILE A 214 0.38 -24.61 33.14
N GLU A 215 1.18 -24.51 34.20
CA GLU A 215 2.15 -23.40 34.37
C GLU A 215 3.62 -23.82 34.29
N GLU A 216 3.92 -25.10 34.57
CA GLU A 216 5.26 -25.67 34.46
C GLU A 216 5.16 -27.08 33.87
N ILE A 217 6.11 -27.43 33.00
CA ILE A 217 6.28 -28.80 32.51
C ILE A 217 7.69 -29.29 32.84
N GLU A 218 7.80 -30.52 33.30
CA GLU A 218 9.10 -31.16 33.60
C GLU A 218 9.13 -32.57 33.02
N PHE A 219 10.20 -32.90 32.29
CA PHE A 219 10.50 -34.25 31.84
C PHE A 219 11.63 -34.81 32.69
N ALA A 220 11.32 -35.78 33.55
CA ALA A 220 12.26 -36.35 34.51
C ALA A 220 12.41 -37.87 34.35
N GLN A 221 13.55 -38.39 34.79
CA GLN A 221 13.80 -39.83 34.85
C GLN A 221 13.24 -40.40 36.14
N GLY A 222 12.55 -41.54 36.06
CA GLY A 222 12.06 -42.25 37.23
C GLY A 222 10.73 -42.94 37.02
N THR A 223 10.27 -43.65 38.04
CA THR A 223 9.01 -44.40 38.05
C THR A 223 8.07 -44.01 39.21
N GLN A 224 8.59 -43.30 40.21
CA GLN A 224 7.82 -42.90 41.40
C GLN A 224 7.14 -41.53 41.19
N PRO A 225 5.82 -41.41 41.39
CA PRO A 225 5.12 -40.12 41.28
C PRO A 225 5.72 -39.05 42.20
N PRO A 226 5.80 -37.77 41.77
CA PRO A 226 6.28 -36.69 42.62
C PRO A 226 5.46 -36.52 43.91
N GLU A 227 6.06 -35.99 44.96
CA GLU A 227 5.34 -35.65 46.19
C GLU A 227 4.25 -34.60 45.92
N GLY A 228 3.07 -34.76 46.52
CA GLY A 228 1.92 -33.87 46.28
C GLY A 228 1.13 -34.18 44.99
N THR A 229 1.41 -35.29 44.32
CA THR A 229 0.68 -35.71 43.10
C THR A 229 -0.81 -35.94 43.37
N ILE A 230 -1.64 -35.41 42.48
CA ILE A 230 -3.09 -35.67 42.44
C ILE A 230 -3.33 -36.90 41.56
N ASN A 231 -3.25 -38.09 42.17
CA ASN A 231 -3.25 -39.38 41.45
C ASN A 231 -4.43 -39.58 40.48
N GLU A 232 -5.61 -39.05 40.81
CA GLU A 232 -6.83 -39.13 39.97
C GLU A 232 -6.69 -38.41 38.62
N LEU A 233 -5.74 -37.48 38.52
CA LEU A 233 -5.47 -36.70 37.30
C LEU A 233 -4.31 -37.28 36.48
N SER A 234 -3.62 -38.31 36.98
CA SER A 234 -2.50 -38.94 36.27
C SER A 234 -2.97 -39.68 35.01
N PHE A 235 -2.13 -39.72 33.98
CA PHE A 235 -2.46 -40.33 32.70
C PHE A 235 -1.25 -40.94 32.00
N ASP A 236 -1.51 -41.90 31.12
CA ASP A 236 -0.49 -42.50 30.25
C ASP A 236 -0.26 -41.61 29.02
N ALA A 237 0.96 -41.08 28.90
CA ALA A 237 1.38 -40.18 27.83
C ALA A 237 2.15 -40.92 26.72
N SER A 238 2.38 -42.22 26.87
CA SER A 238 3.09 -43.03 25.89
C SER A 238 2.28 -43.21 24.61
N GLU A 239 2.98 -43.24 23.48
CA GLU A 239 2.39 -43.49 22.15
C GLU A 239 1.69 -44.84 22.09
N LYS A 240 2.30 -45.87 22.72
CA LYS A 240 1.82 -47.26 22.73
C LYS A 240 0.75 -47.54 23.77
N GLN A 241 0.49 -46.60 24.69
CA GLN A 241 -0.42 -46.77 25.82
C GLN A 241 -0.02 -47.94 26.73
N ASP A 242 1.28 -48.09 26.96
CA ASP A 242 1.89 -49.15 27.76
C ASP A 242 2.41 -48.65 29.12
N LYS A 243 2.06 -47.41 29.51
CA LYS A 243 2.49 -46.72 30.73
C LYS A 243 4.00 -46.52 30.84
N SER A 244 4.72 -46.62 29.72
CA SER A 244 6.15 -46.32 29.67
C SER A 244 6.46 -44.84 29.93
N ILE A 245 5.49 -43.95 29.74
CA ILE A 245 5.57 -42.52 30.09
C ILE A 245 4.29 -42.14 30.83
N MET A 246 4.43 -41.71 32.08
CA MET A 246 3.31 -41.28 32.90
C MET A 246 3.35 -39.76 33.12
N GLY A 247 2.22 -39.09 32.97
CA GLY A 247 2.04 -37.67 33.29
C GLY A 247 1.36 -37.50 34.66
N TYR A 248 1.94 -36.68 35.53
CA TYR A 248 1.46 -36.40 36.89
C TYR A 248 1.27 -34.90 37.09
N TYR A 249 0.15 -34.51 37.73
CA TYR A 249 -0.14 -33.13 38.07
C TYR A 249 0.08 -32.88 39.57
N THR A 250 0.76 -31.78 39.89
CA THR A 250 0.92 -31.24 41.23
C THR A 250 0.46 -29.77 41.24
N ASP A 251 -0.28 -29.37 42.26
CA ASP A 251 -0.61 -27.97 42.55
C ASP A 251 0.21 -27.54 43.77
N THR A 252 1.36 -26.92 43.53
CA THR A 252 2.37 -26.66 44.57
C THR A 252 2.09 -25.43 45.42
N ASP A 253 1.28 -24.48 44.92
CA ASP A 253 1.02 -23.21 45.59
C ASP A 253 -0.48 -22.93 45.84
N GLY A 254 -1.37 -23.83 45.39
CA GLY A 254 -2.82 -23.75 45.58
C GLY A 254 -3.49 -22.69 44.72
N ASN A 255 -2.81 -22.16 43.71
CA ASN A 255 -3.32 -21.08 42.87
C ASN A 255 -4.30 -21.56 41.76
N GLY A 256 -4.46 -22.88 41.61
CA GLY A 256 -5.33 -23.51 40.60
C GLY A 256 -4.68 -23.71 39.22
N LEU A 257 -3.38 -23.44 39.09
CA LEU A 257 -2.48 -23.84 38.02
C LEU A 257 -1.67 -25.06 38.47
N TYR A 258 -1.20 -25.84 37.52
CA TYR A 258 -0.59 -27.13 37.77
C TYR A 258 0.79 -27.20 37.13
N LYS A 259 1.73 -27.79 37.86
CA LYS A 259 2.95 -28.35 37.30
C LYS A 259 2.65 -29.76 36.78
N LEU A 260 3.01 -30.03 35.52
CA LEU A 260 2.88 -31.33 34.87
C LEU A 260 4.25 -31.99 34.73
N THR A 261 4.46 -33.10 35.42
CA THR A 261 5.69 -33.88 35.38
C THR A 261 5.49 -35.15 34.56
N PHE A 262 6.26 -35.33 33.50
CA PHE A 262 6.36 -36.58 32.76
C PHE A 262 7.51 -37.42 33.31
N LEU A 263 7.20 -38.65 33.73
CA LEU A 263 8.16 -39.60 34.25
C LEU A 263 8.27 -40.83 33.34
N SER A 264 9.51 -41.23 33.09
CA SER A 264 9.85 -42.48 32.42
C SER A 264 11.19 -42.99 32.93
N PRO A 265 11.38 -44.31 33.08
CA PRO A 265 12.69 -44.86 33.43
C PRO A 265 13.74 -44.67 32.32
N GLU A 266 13.30 -44.49 31.07
CA GLU A 266 14.14 -44.26 29.89
C GLU A 266 13.93 -42.85 29.34
N ILE A 267 14.72 -42.41 28.35
CA ILE A 267 14.50 -41.10 27.72
C ILE A 267 13.12 -41.03 27.09
N ILE A 268 12.47 -39.90 27.34
CA ILE A 268 11.22 -39.51 26.72
C ILE A 268 11.56 -38.83 25.41
N ALA A 269 11.23 -39.46 24.29
CA ALA A 269 11.42 -38.87 22.98
C ALA A 269 10.08 -38.51 22.32
N THR A 270 10.09 -37.49 21.47
CA THR A 270 8.94 -37.24 20.61
C THR A 270 8.76 -38.38 19.60
N ASN A 271 7.55 -38.54 19.09
CA ASN A 271 7.33 -39.27 17.85
C ASN A 271 7.88 -38.47 16.64
N LYS A 272 7.77 -39.03 15.43
CA LYS A 272 8.25 -38.38 14.19
C LYS A 272 7.58 -37.02 13.94
N ASN A 273 6.32 -36.84 14.32
CA ASN A 273 5.58 -35.60 14.22
C ASN A 273 5.48 -34.89 15.59
N ALA A 274 6.55 -34.18 15.96
CA ALA A 274 6.61 -33.37 17.17
C ALA A 274 5.89 -32.02 17.05
N GLY A 275 5.28 -31.75 15.89
CA GLY A 275 4.51 -30.53 15.65
C GLY A 275 3.35 -30.40 16.63
N TYR A 276 3.07 -29.19 17.07
CA TYR A 276 2.01 -28.84 18.02
C TYR A 276 2.20 -29.36 19.46
N LEU A 277 3.32 -30.00 19.80
CA LEU A 277 3.48 -30.70 21.08
C LEU A 277 3.14 -29.83 22.29
N PHE A 278 3.68 -28.60 22.36
CA PHE A 278 3.43 -27.62 23.42
C PHE A 278 2.51 -26.47 22.99
N GLN A 279 1.81 -26.60 21.84
CA GLN A 279 1.06 -25.48 21.29
C GLN A 279 -0.08 -25.00 22.21
N ASN A 280 -0.21 -23.68 22.33
CA ASN A 280 -1.24 -22.96 23.07
C ASN A 280 -1.25 -23.27 24.58
N LEU A 281 -0.10 -23.61 25.15
CA LEU A 281 0.11 -23.63 26.60
C LEU A 281 0.39 -22.21 27.10
N SER A 282 -0.65 -21.37 27.09
CA SER A 282 -0.52 -19.92 27.26
C SER A 282 0.04 -19.49 28.62
N SER A 283 -0.21 -20.28 29.67
CA SER A 283 0.17 -19.98 31.05
C SER A 283 1.49 -20.64 31.47
N VAL A 284 2.12 -21.41 30.57
CA VAL A 284 3.39 -22.07 30.86
C VAL A 284 4.50 -21.05 30.88
N LYS A 285 5.21 -21.00 32.02
CA LYS A 285 6.35 -20.09 32.26
C LYS A 285 7.69 -20.77 32.02
N ASN A 286 7.78 -22.09 32.28
CA ASN A 286 9.01 -22.86 32.14
C ASN A 286 8.72 -24.31 31.70
N ILE A 287 9.61 -24.85 30.87
CA ILE A 287 9.61 -26.26 30.46
C ILE A 287 11.03 -26.81 30.66
N LYS A 288 11.18 -27.82 31.52
CA LYS A 288 12.46 -28.49 31.79
C LYS A 288 12.56 -29.80 31.01
N PHE A 289 13.64 -29.95 30.25
CA PHE A 289 13.87 -31.06 29.32
C PHE A 289 14.94 -32.06 29.82
N ASP A 290 15.03 -32.31 31.13
CA ASP A 290 16.14 -33.10 31.73
C ASP A 290 16.22 -34.54 31.18
N ASN A 291 15.07 -35.21 31.02
CA ASN A 291 14.94 -36.55 30.45
C ASN A 291 14.21 -36.56 29.09
N PHE A 292 14.47 -35.58 28.22
CA PHE A 292 13.75 -35.39 26.95
C PHE A 292 14.66 -35.35 25.71
N SER A 293 14.16 -35.83 24.58
CA SER A 293 14.82 -35.73 23.27
C SER A 293 13.82 -35.55 22.13
N THR A 294 14.23 -34.88 21.05
CA THR A 294 13.47 -34.80 19.80
C THR A 294 13.98 -35.75 18.71
N TYR A 295 14.81 -36.72 19.09
CA TYR A 295 15.42 -37.66 18.17
C TYR A 295 14.39 -38.30 17.21
N GLY A 296 14.69 -38.22 15.91
CA GLY A 296 13.87 -38.80 14.84
C GLY A 296 12.62 -37.98 14.47
N ALA A 297 12.41 -36.80 15.07
CA ALA A 297 11.37 -35.87 14.65
C ALA A 297 11.67 -35.30 13.25
N ASN A 298 10.69 -35.40 12.34
CA ASN A 298 10.77 -34.80 11.01
C ASN A 298 9.94 -33.50 10.87
N LYS A 299 9.01 -33.27 11.80
CA LYS A 299 8.15 -32.09 11.86
C LYS A 299 8.14 -31.52 13.28
N MET A 300 8.41 -30.23 13.41
CA MET A 300 8.35 -29.45 14.66
C MET A 300 7.52 -28.18 14.48
N ASN A 301 6.62 -28.16 13.49
CA ASN A 301 5.78 -27.02 13.21
C ASN A 301 4.89 -26.69 14.42
N PHE A 302 4.84 -25.41 14.83
CA PHE A 302 4.08 -24.92 15.99
C PHE A 302 4.38 -25.62 17.31
N MET A 303 5.54 -26.24 17.47
CA MET A 303 5.87 -26.99 18.69
C MET A 303 5.66 -26.17 19.97
N PHE A 304 6.04 -24.89 19.98
CA PHE A 304 5.83 -23.94 21.09
C PHE A 304 4.84 -22.81 20.72
N GLY A 305 4.14 -22.92 19.60
CA GLY A 305 3.30 -21.85 19.10
C GLY A 305 2.21 -21.46 20.11
N GLY A 306 2.13 -20.19 20.50
CA GLY A 306 1.16 -19.67 21.45
C GLY A 306 1.53 -19.82 22.93
N CYS A 307 2.74 -20.28 23.26
CA CYS A 307 3.29 -20.24 24.62
C CYS A 307 3.73 -18.82 24.98
N LYS A 308 2.78 -18.00 25.44
CA LYS A 308 2.98 -16.55 25.59
C LYS A 308 3.77 -16.14 26.82
N GLU A 309 3.80 -16.95 27.88
CA GLU A 309 4.43 -16.61 29.17
C GLU A 309 5.85 -17.18 29.34
N ILE A 310 6.36 -17.96 28.37
CA ILE A 310 7.74 -18.45 28.40
C ILE A 310 8.71 -17.28 28.20
N ILE A 311 9.59 -17.04 29.16
CA ILE A 311 10.63 -15.99 29.11
C ILE A 311 11.95 -16.53 28.57
N GLU A 312 12.30 -17.76 28.98
CA GLU A 312 13.52 -18.46 28.59
C GLU A 312 13.18 -19.96 28.45
N ILE A 313 13.84 -20.64 27.51
CA ILE A 313 13.71 -22.07 27.30
C ILE A 313 15.04 -22.66 26.86
N ASN A 314 15.48 -23.71 27.55
CA ASN A 314 16.73 -24.39 27.24
C ASN A 314 16.50 -25.51 26.21
N LEU A 315 17.02 -25.33 24.99
CA LEU A 315 16.83 -26.26 23.88
C LEU A 315 18.07 -27.13 23.59
N ASN A 316 19.04 -27.21 24.52
CA ASN A 316 20.32 -27.90 24.29
C ASN A 316 20.20 -29.42 24.06
N LYS A 317 19.07 -30.04 24.40
CA LYS A 317 18.76 -31.47 24.19
C LYS A 317 18.01 -31.75 22.88
N PHE A 318 17.69 -30.72 22.09
CA PHE A 318 16.95 -30.89 20.85
C PHE A 318 17.89 -31.38 19.74
N ASP A 319 17.53 -32.51 19.13
CA ASP A 319 18.09 -32.99 17.88
C ASP A 319 17.16 -32.57 16.73
N THR A 320 17.68 -31.74 15.83
CA THR A 320 16.95 -31.24 14.65
C THR A 320 17.47 -31.82 13.33
N SER A 321 18.40 -32.80 13.38
CA SER A 321 19.09 -33.33 12.19
C SER A 321 18.16 -33.94 11.14
N TYR A 322 16.97 -34.39 11.53
CA TYR A 322 15.96 -34.97 10.64
C TYR A 322 14.80 -34.02 10.31
N VAL A 323 14.81 -32.79 10.83
CA VAL A 323 13.67 -31.88 10.77
C VAL A 323 13.58 -31.23 9.40
N THR A 324 12.40 -31.36 8.78
CA THR A 324 12.10 -30.80 7.45
C THR A 324 11.15 -29.59 7.50
N ASP A 325 10.47 -29.40 8.63
CA ASP A 325 9.43 -28.39 8.82
C ASP A 325 9.48 -27.82 10.25
N ILE A 326 9.82 -26.53 10.35
CA ILE A 326 9.83 -25.75 11.60
C ILE A 326 8.88 -24.56 11.54
N GLN A 327 7.86 -24.63 10.67
CA GLN A 327 6.87 -23.58 10.53
C GLN A 327 6.27 -23.19 11.88
N GLY A 328 6.27 -21.90 12.20
CA GLY A 328 5.57 -21.39 13.38
C GLY A 328 6.05 -21.99 14.71
N MET A 329 7.23 -22.63 14.76
CA MET A 329 7.73 -23.34 15.94
C MET A 329 7.63 -22.49 17.21
N PHE A 330 7.93 -21.19 17.12
CA PHE A 330 7.84 -20.20 18.20
C PHE A 330 6.80 -19.10 17.89
N TYR A 331 5.82 -19.39 17.04
CA TYR A 331 4.78 -18.42 16.69
C TYR A 331 4.07 -17.88 17.95
N ASN A 332 4.02 -16.57 18.13
CA ASN A 332 3.36 -15.90 19.26
C ASN A 332 3.92 -16.31 20.64
N CYS A 333 5.22 -16.59 20.72
CA CYS A 333 5.97 -16.69 21.97
C CYS A 333 6.35 -15.29 22.48
N ALA A 334 5.35 -14.50 22.86
CA ALA A 334 5.47 -13.06 23.05
C ALA A 334 6.45 -12.60 24.15
N SER A 335 6.75 -13.43 25.16
CA SER A 335 7.61 -13.08 26.30
C SER A 335 9.07 -13.52 26.17
N ILE A 336 9.43 -14.32 25.17
CA ILE A 336 10.81 -14.78 24.98
C ILE A 336 11.69 -13.58 24.61
N LYS A 337 12.73 -13.32 25.41
CA LYS A 337 13.69 -12.23 25.15
C LYS A 337 14.90 -12.68 24.36
N THR A 338 15.41 -13.86 24.69
CA THR A 338 16.58 -14.49 24.09
C THR A 338 16.31 -15.97 23.89
N LEU A 339 16.85 -16.54 22.82
CA LEU A 339 16.68 -17.94 22.49
C LEU A 339 17.95 -18.48 21.83
N ASP A 340 18.53 -19.53 22.42
CA ASP A 340 19.66 -20.23 21.81
C ASP A 340 19.16 -21.31 20.83
N VAL A 341 19.28 -21.01 19.53
CA VAL A 341 19.01 -21.93 18.42
C VAL A 341 20.27 -22.25 17.61
N SER A 342 21.45 -21.92 18.14
CA SER A 342 22.72 -22.03 17.43
C SER A 342 23.11 -23.48 17.09
N LYS A 343 22.58 -24.46 17.84
CA LYS A 343 22.83 -25.89 17.63
C LYS A 343 21.83 -26.56 16.68
N PHE A 344 20.83 -25.83 16.19
CA PHE A 344 19.85 -26.42 15.28
C PHE A 344 20.52 -26.71 13.94
N ASN A 345 20.54 -27.98 13.55
CA ASN A 345 20.78 -28.38 12.17
C ASN A 345 19.50 -28.12 11.35
N THR A 346 19.57 -27.22 10.38
CA THR A 346 18.47 -26.86 9.48
C THR A 346 18.67 -27.35 8.04
N SER A 347 19.69 -28.17 7.76
CA SER A 347 20.08 -28.56 6.39
C SER A 347 19.00 -29.31 5.61
N GLU A 348 18.00 -29.88 6.31
CA GLU A 348 16.86 -30.57 5.72
C GLU A 348 15.56 -29.73 5.70
N VAL A 349 15.57 -28.53 6.31
CA VAL A 349 14.39 -27.66 6.39
C VAL A 349 14.07 -27.09 5.02
N LYS A 350 12.85 -27.35 4.55
CA LYS A 350 12.36 -26.90 3.23
C LYS A 350 11.58 -25.59 3.31
N SER A 351 10.99 -25.30 4.47
CA SER A 351 10.15 -24.11 4.65
C SER A 351 10.15 -23.62 6.09
N PHE A 352 10.27 -22.31 6.28
CA PHE A 352 10.14 -21.62 7.57
C PHE A 352 8.71 -21.11 7.83
N CYS A 353 7.78 -21.35 6.90
CA CYS A 353 6.36 -21.00 6.99
C CYS A 353 5.49 -21.97 6.16
N SER A 354 4.14 -21.99 6.27
CA SER A 354 3.35 -22.90 5.41
C SER A 354 3.34 -22.43 3.97
N ASN A 355 3.14 -23.38 3.06
CA ASN A 355 2.91 -23.14 1.63
C ASN A 355 1.55 -22.46 1.32
N GLU A 356 0.72 -22.15 2.33
CA GLU A 356 -0.52 -21.40 2.16
C GLU A 356 -0.30 -19.92 2.52
N ALA A 357 0.09 -19.11 1.54
CA ALA A 357 0.63 -17.74 1.68
C ALA A 357 -0.14 -16.78 2.63
N TRP A 358 -1.45 -16.97 2.83
CA TRP A 358 -2.25 -16.13 3.75
C TRP A 358 -2.42 -16.71 5.16
N ARG A 359 -2.34 -18.04 5.33
CA ARG A 359 -2.38 -18.74 6.64
C ARG A 359 -1.01 -19.09 7.20
N ALA A 360 0.05 -18.79 6.45
CA ALA A 360 1.41 -19.04 6.88
C ALA A 360 1.74 -18.29 8.17
N ASN A 361 2.35 -19.01 9.10
CA ASN A 361 2.92 -18.46 10.32
C ASN A 361 4.43 -18.71 10.27
N GLY A 362 5.24 -17.66 10.38
CA GLY A 362 6.70 -17.79 10.34
C GLY A 362 7.25 -18.37 11.64
N THR A 363 8.44 -18.97 11.59
CA THR A 363 9.09 -19.64 12.74
C THR A 363 9.10 -18.80 14.02
N PHE A 364 9.46 -17.51 13.96
CA PHE A 364 9.51 -16.59 15.10
C PHE A 364 8.44 -15.51 15.05
N GLN A 365 7.41 -15.68 14.22
CA GLN A 365 6.39 -14.65 14.05
C GLN A 365 5.74 -14.29 15.39
N ASP A 366 5.55 -13.00 15.66
CA ASP A 366 4.93 -12.43 16.86
C ASP A 366 5.68 -12.76 18.18
N CYS A 367 6.99 -13.06 18.11
CA CYS A 367 7.89 -13.03 19.27
C CYS A 367 8.23 -11.58 19.66
N THR A 368 7.24 -10.84 20.16
CA THR A 368 7.31 -9.37 20.32
C THR A 368 8.41 -8.89 21.28
N SER A 369 8.82 -9.71 22.25
CA SER A 369 9.89 -9.38 23.21
C SER A 369 11.28 -9.84 22.79
N LEU A 370 11.43 -10.53 21.66
CA LEU A 370 12.72 -11.08 21.22
C LEU A 370 13.67 -9.93 20.85
N GLU A 371 14.77 -9.80 21.59
CA GLU A 371 15.72 -8.68 21.43
C GLU A 371 16.86 -9.00 20.46
N ASN A 372 17.28 -10.27 20.42
CA ASN A 372 18.33 -10.80 19.54
C ASN A 372 18.14 -12.31 19.34
N ILE A 373 18.66 -12.82 18.22
CA ILE A 373 18.71 -14.25 17.92
C ILE A 373 19.90 -14.55 17.00
N ASP A 374 20.66 -15.59 17.31
CA ASP A 374 21.77 -16.07 16.48
C ASP A 374 21.32 -17.27 15.64
N ILE A 375 21.25 -17.06 14.33
CA ILE A 375 20.95 -18.08 13.32
C ILE A 375 22.10 -18.25 12.31
N SER A 376 23.30 -17.80 12.66
CA SER A 376 24.46 -17.80 11.75
C SER A 376 24.96 -19.20 11.37
N SER A 377 24.63 -20.21 12.18
CA SER A 377 24.96 -21.63 11.95
C SER A 377 23.95 -22.37 11.08
N TRP A 378 22.82 -21.75 10.74
CA TRP A 378 21.73 -22.40 10.01
C TRP A 378 22.12 -22.63 8.55
N ASP A 379 22.12 -23.90 8.12
CA ASP A 379 22.13 -24.25 6.70
C ASP A 379 20.71 -24.13 6.14
N THR A 380 20.45 -23.09 5.36
CA THR A 380 19.15 -22.84 4.73
C THR A 380 19.14 -23.17 3.25
N SER A 381 20.13 -23.90 2.73
CA SER A 381 20.30 -24.10 1.29
C SER A 381 19.15 -24.84 0.63
N LYS A 382 18.33 -25.59 1.39
CA LYS A 382 17.15 -26.31 0.86
C LYS A 382 15.83 -25.54 1.02
N ALA A 383 15.85 -24.40 1.72
CA ALA A 383 14.63 -23.66 2.02
C ALA A 383 14.12 -22.89 0.79
N THR A 384 12.85 -23.08 0.46
CA THR A 384 12.17 -22.36 -0.63
C THR A 384 11.31 -21.21 -0.14
N SER A 385 11.02 -21.13 1.16
CA SER A 385 10.17 -20.08 1.72
C SER A 385 10.68 -19.60 3.08
N PHE A 386 10.85 -18.27 3.18
CA PHE A 386 11.25 -17.52 4.38
C PHE A 386 10.12 -16.60 4.86
N CYS A 387 8.90 -16.82 4.37
CA CYS A 387 7.80 -15.91 4.59
C CYS A 387 7.49 -15.72 6.08
N LYS A 388 7.25 -14.47 6.50
CA LYS A 388 6.91 -14.09 7.89
C LYS A 388 7.88 -14.54 8.98
N MET A 389 9.08 -15.03 8.65
CA MET A 389 10.00 -15.69 9.59
C MET A 389 10.20 -14.90 10.90
N PHE A 390 10.34 -13.57 10.81
CA PHE A 390 10.50 -12.65 11.93
C PHE A 390 9.36 -11.63 12.05
N SER A 391 8.24 -11.82 11.32
CA SER A 391 7.12 -10.87 11.32
C SER A 391 6.64 -10.59 12.74
N GLY A 392 6.50 -9.34 13.15
CA GLY A 392 6.01 -8.94 14.47
C GLY A 392 7.04 -9.00 15.59
N CYS A 393 8.31 -9.33 15.31
CA CYS A 393 9.40 -9.25 16.30
C CYS A 393 9.78 -7.78 16.57
N SER A 394 8.90 -7.04 17.24
CA SER A 394 9.00 -5.58 17.40
C SER A 394 10.15 -5.10 18.27
N SER A 395 10.65 -5.94 19.18
CA SER A 395 11.81 -5.62 20.05
C SER A 395 13.15 -6.04 19.46
N LEU A 396 13.18 -6.66 18.27
CA LEU A 396 14.40 -7.14 17.65
C LEU A 396 15.23 -5.95 17.17
N VAL A 397 16.38 -5.71 17.80
CA VAL A 397 17.25 -4.56 17.48
C VAL A 397 18.39 -4.96 16.55
N ASN A 398 18.95 -6.16 16.76
CA ASN A 398 20.08 -6.69 16.01
C ASN A 398 19.72 -8.08 15.46
N LEU A 399 19.90 -8.26 14.15
CA LEU A 399 19.70 -9.54 13.48
C LEU A 399 20.76 -9.71 12.39
N ASN A 400 21.56 -10.78 12.50
CA ASN A 400 22.54 -11.13 11.48
C ASN A 400 21.93 -12.15 10.51
N VAL A 401 21.61 -11.71 9.29
CA VAL A 401 21.07 -12.55 8.21
C VAL A 401 22.05 -12.77 7.05
N LYS A 402 23.29 -12.25 7.16
CA LYS A 402 24.24 -12.19 6.04
C LYS A 402 24.60 -13.57 5.48
N ASN A 403 24.71 -14.57 6.35
CA ASN A 403 25.18 -15.91 5.98
C ASN A 403 24.03 -16.89 5.66
N ILE A 404 22.78 -16.42 5.68
CA ILE A 404 21.63 -17.26 5.30
C ILE A 404 21.67 -17.47 3.78
N ASN A 405 21.67 -18.73 3.35
CA ASN A 405 21.59 -19.07 1.94
C ASN A 405 20.15 -18.94 1.44
N THR A 406 19.90 -17.95 0.58
CA THR A 406 18.58 -17.71 -0.04
C THR A 406 18.50 -18.09 -1.51
N SER A 407 19.50 -18.80 -2.08
CA SER A 407 19.56 -19.05 -3.53
C SER A 407 18.38 -19.85 -4.09
N ASN A 408 17.72 -20.64 -3.23
CA ASN A 408 16.53 -21.42 -3.56
C ASN A 408 15.22 -20.76 -3.08
N ALA A 409 15.28 -19.55 -2.53
CA ALA A 409 14.10 -18.84 -2.03
C ALA A 409 13.17 -18.46 -3.20
N VAL A 410 11.90 -18.86 -3.07
CA VAL A 410 10.80 -18.48 -3.97
C VAL A 410 9.94 -17.39 -3.31
N SER A 411 9.72 -17.48 -1.99
CA SER A 411 8.94 -16.50 -1.22
C SER A 411 9.73 -15.94 -0.04
N MET A 412 9.82 -14.61 0.01
CA MET A 412 10.35 -13.81 1.12
C MET A 412 9.28 -12.88 1.70
N ALA A 413 8.00 -13.15 1.40
CA ALA A 413 6.88 -12.30 1.76
C ALA A 413 6.83 -12.04 3.27
N SER A 414 6.76 -10.77 3.65
CA SER A 414 6.60 -10.32 5.04
C SER A 414 7.68 -10.81 6.01
N MET A 415 8.87 -11.22 5.54
CA MET A 415 9.93 -11.82 6.37
C MET A 415 10.26 -11.00 7.62
N PHE A 416 10.34 -9.67 7.51
CA PHE A 416 10.64 -8.72 8.59
C PHE A 416 9.48 -7.77 8.91
N ARG A 417 8.25 -8.13 8.51
CA ARG A 417 7.08 -7.27 8.68
C ARG A 417 6.88 -6.90 10.16
N GLY A 418 6.91 -5.61 10.51
CA GLY A 418 6.67 -5.12 11.86
C GLY A 418 7.85 -5.32 12.81
N CYS A 419 9.04 -5.62 12.31
CA CYS A 419 10.29 -5.57 13.08
C CYS A 419 10.68 -4.11 13.38
N SER A 420 9.83 -3.41 14.13
CA SER A 420 9.94 -1.97 14.39
C SER A 420 11.17 -1.56 15.21
N GLY A 421 11.84 -2.51 15.87
CA GLY A 421 13.07 -2.29 16.63
C GLY A 421 14.35 -2.28 15.78
N LEU A 422 14.31 -2.83 14.55
CA LEU A 422 15.49 -2.93 13.70
C LEU A 422 15.93 -1.53 13.26
N THR A 423 17.17 -1.18 13.57
CA THR A 423 17.78 0.11 13.17
C THR A 423 18.62 -0.01 11.89
N THR A 424 19.21 -1.18 11.68
CA THR A 424 19.98 -1.59 10.50
C THR A 424 19.71 -3.06 10.20
N LEU A 425 19.92 -3.47 8.95
CA LEU A 425 19.82 -4.87 8.53
C LEU A 425 20.72 -5.11 7.31
N ASP A 426 21.70 -6.00 7.44
CA ASP A 426 22.60 -6.37 6.33
C ASP A 426 21.98 -7.51 5.51
N VAL A 427 21.38 -7.16 4.36
CA VAL A 427 20.81 -8.12 3.39
C VAL A 427 21.72 -8.34 2.17
N SER A 428 23.00 -7.94 2.24
CA SER A 428 23.94 -8.06 1.11
C SER A 428 24.21 -9.51 0.68
N GLY A 429 24.00 -10.47 1.59
CA GLY A 429 24.13 -11.91 1.31
C GLY A 429 22.94 -12.54 0.58
N PHE A 430 21.84 -11.81 0.37
CA PHE A 430 20.63 -12.39 -0.23
C PHE A 430 20.79 -12.55 -1.74
N ASP A 431 20.55 -13.76 -2.23
CA ASP A 431 20.31 -14.08 -3.63
C ASP A 431 18.80 -14.12 -3.87
N THR A 432 18.28 -13.16 -4.64
CA THR A 432 16.84 -13.02 -4.92
C THR A 432 16.45 -13.44 -6.34
N ARG A 433 17.36 -14.03 -7.12
CA ARG A 433 17.12 -14.34 -8.55
C ARG A 433 15.94 -15.29 -8.80
N SER A 434 15.61 -16.13 -7.82
CA SER A 434 14.51 -17.09 -7.86
C SER A 434 13.23 -16.58 -7.19
N VAL A 435 13.26 -15.41 -6.55
CA VAL A 435 12.15 -14.89 -5.74
C VAL A 435 11.04 -14.34 -6.63
N THR A 436 9.81 -14.81 -6.39
CA THR A 436 8.61 -14.31 -7.09
C THR A 436 7.70 -13.48 -6.19
N GLU A 437 7.83 -13.62 -4.86
CA GLU A 437 6.98 -12.99 -3.85
C GLU A 437 7.83 -12.34 -2.75
N MET A 438 7.71 -11.02 -2.58
CA MET A 438 8.40 -10.26 -1.51
C MET A 438 7.52 -9.16 -0.91
N TYR A 439 6.20 -9.26 -1.09
CA TYR A 439 5.27 -8.29 -0.53
C TYR A 439 5.40 -8.17 0.99
N GLY A 440 5.36 -6.93 1.47
CA GLY A 440 5.45 -6.60 2.89
C GLY A 440 6.77 -6.97 3.58
N MET A 441 7.82 -7.35 2.84
CA MET A 441 9.07 -7.87 3.43
C MET A 441 9.63 -6.97 4.54
N PHE A 442 9.59 -5.64 4.35
CA PHE A 442 10.05 -4.65 5.33
C PHE A 442 8.92 -3.78 5.89
N TYR A 443 7.65 -4.11 5.63
CA TYR A 443 6.51 -3.34 6.11
C TYR A 443 6.66 -3.06 7.61
N GLY A 444 6.51 -1.82 8.06
CA GLY A 444 6.53 -1.45 9.48
C GLY A 444 7.88 -1.61 10.19
N CYS A 445 8.99 -1.77 9.45
CA CYS A 445 10.34 -1.62 10.00
C CYS A 445 10.64 -0.14 10.30
N SER A 446 9.87 0.46 11.22
CA SER A 446 9.78 1.90 11.37
C SER A 446 11.04 2.58 11.89
N SER A 447 11.95 1.84 12.54
CA SER A 447 13.23 2.36 13.04
C SER A 447 14.39 2.17 12.07
N LEU A 448 14.17 1.53 10.92
CA LEU A 448 15.21 1.24 9.95
C LEU A 448 15.64 2.54 9.26
N THR A 449 16.89 2.96 9.48
CA THR A 449 17.42 4.23 8.97
C THR A 449 18.05 4.08 7.59
N THR A 450 18.73 2.95 7.36
CA THR A 450 19.38 2.58 6.11
C THR A 450 19.08 1.13 5.76
N LEU A 451 18.88 0.85 4.49
CA LEU A 451 18.71 -0.49 3.96
C LEU A 451 19.30 -0.55 2.55
N ASP A 452 20.34 -1.36 2.37
CA ASP A 452 20.92 -1.59 1.04
C ASP A 452 20.23 -2.80 0.38
N VAL A 453 19.42 -2.53 -0.64
CA VAL A 453 18.75 -3.53 -1.49
C VAL A 453 19.25 -3.51 -2.93
N SER A 454 20.41 -2.88 -3.17
CA SER A 454 20.96 -2.70 -4.53
C SER A 454 21.35 -4.03 -5.18
N ASN A 455 21.61 -5.07 -4.40
CA ASN A 455 21.92 -6.44 -4.86
C ASN A 455 20.68 -7.25 -5.27
N PHE A 456 19.46 -6.78 -5.00
CA PHE A 456 18.25 -7.55 -5.28
C PHE A 456 18.00 -7.60 -6.79
N ASN A 457 17.99 -8.82 -7.34
CA ASN A 457 17.41 -9.09 -8.65
C ASN A 457 15.89 -9.30 -8.49
N THR A 458 15.11 -8.41 -9.08
CA THR A 458 13.64 -8.43 -8.98
C THR A 458 12.94 -8.86 -10.28
N SER A 459 13.66 -9.34 -11.29
CA SER A 459 13.09 -9.60 -12.63
C SER A 459 12.01 -10.68 -12.65
N GLN A 460 11.94 -11.53 -11.61
CA GLN A 460 10.91 -12.56 -11.45
C GLN A 460 9.81 -12.17 -10.44
N VAL A 461 9.94 -11.01 -9.78
CA VAL A 461 9.03 -10.58 -8.73
C VAL A 461 7.73 -10.05 -9.34
N LYS A 462 6.64 -10.76 -9.07
CA LYS A 462 5.30 -10.38 -9.54
C LYS A 462 4.56 -9.49 -8.55
N LEU A 463 4.86 -9.68 -7.26
CA LEU A 463 4.11 -9.11 -6.14
C LEU A 463 5.05 -8.40 -5.15
N PHE A 464 5.21 -7.08 -5.29
CA PHE A 464 5.79 -6.19 -4.27
C PHE A 464 4.76 -5.77 -3.20
N CYS A 465 3.48 -6.03 -3.48
CA CYS A 465 2.33 -5.98 -2.60
C CYS A 465 1.29 -7.01 -3.10
N ASN A 466 0.25 -7.30 -2.31
CA ASN A 466 -0.84 -8.16 -2.81
C ASN A 466 -1.47 -7.58 -4.08
N ASN A 467 -2.07 -8.44 -4.90
CA ASN A 467 -2.67 -8.04 -6.18
C ASN A 467 -4.06 -7.40 -6.00
N ASN A 468 -4.14 -6.34 -5.18
CA ASN A 468 -5.37 -5.58 -4.91
C ASN A 468 -5.04 -4.11 -4.57
N ALA A 469 -5.95 -3.20 -4.94
CA ALA A 469 -5.86 -1.77 -4.65
C ALA A 469 -5.93 -1.39 -3.15
N PHE A 470 -6.33 -2.32 -2.29
CA PHE A 470 -6.48 -2.08 -0.85
C PHE A 470 -5.55 -2.93 0.01
N SER A 471 -4.50 -3.50 -0.57
CA SER A 471 -3.55 -4.32 0.18
C SER A 471 -2.85 -3.49 1.27
N ASP A 472 -2.51 -4.12 2.40
CA ASP A 472 -1.81 -3.51 3.56
C ASP A 472 -0.40 -4.10 3.73
N ASP A 473 0.26 -4.34 2.60
CA ASP A 473 1.51 -5.10 2.52
C ASP A 473 2.48 -4.56 1.46
N GLY A 474 2.54 -3.23 1.29
CA GLY A 474 3.61 -2.61 0.52
C GLY A 474 4.98 -2.98 1.09
N ILE A 475 5.94 -3.36 0.23
CA ILE A 475 7.25 -3.86 0.66
C ILE A 475 8.00 -2.93 1.63
N PHE A 476 7.92 -1.61 1.45
CA PHE A 476 8.53 -0.60 2.33
C PHE A 476 7.50 0.21 3.13
N GLN A 477 6.23 -0.18 3.13
CA GLN A 477 5.18 0.58 3.79
C GLN A 477 5.50 0.80 5.28
N ASN A 478 5.35 2.02 5.79
CA ASN A 478 5.66 2.43 7.17
C ASN A 478 7.12 2.22 7.61
N CYS A 479 8.08 2.18 6.68
CA CYS A 479 9.51 2.35 6.98
C CYS A 479 9.82 3.82 7.29
N ALA A 480 9.24 4.34 8.38
CA ALA A 480 9.17 5.77 8.67
C ALA A 480 10.54 6.46 8.83
N SER A 481 11.56 5.73 9.28
CA SER A 481 12.92 6.27 9.51
C SER A 481 13.83 6.25 8.29
N LEU A 482 13.43 5.61 7.19
CA LEU A 482 14.27 5.42 6.01
C LEU A 482 14.47 6.74 5.26
N GLU A 483 15.72 7.13 5.03
CA GLU A 483 16.05 8.44 4.43
C GLU A 483 16.26 8.39 2.91
N SER A 484 16.73 7.26 2.40
CA SER A 484 16.99 6.98 0.98
C SER A 484 16.93 5.48 0.69
N LEU A 485 16.73 5.13 -0.58
CA LEU A 485 16.73 3.76 -1.10
C LEU A 485 17.39 3.74 -2.47
N ASP A 486 18.38 2.86 -2.66
CA ASP A 486 18.91 2.58 -4.00
C ASP A 486 18.13 1.41 -4.63
N LEU A 487 17.33 1.74 -5.64
CA LEU A 487 16.50 0.79 -6.40
C LEU A 487 16.95 0.67 -7.86
N SER A 488 18.14 1.16 -8.21
CA SER A 488 18.61 1.30 -9.60
C SER A 488 18.68 -0.03 -10.38
N ASN A 489 18.91 -1.15 -9.68
CA ASN A 489 19.00 -2.49 -10.28
C ASN A 489 17.66 -3.23 -10.35
N TRP A 490 16.57 -2.62 -9.89
CA TRP A 490 15.27 -3.28 -9.87
C TRP A 490 14.66 -3.36 -11.27
N ASP A 491 14.29 -4.57 -11.68
CA ASP A 491 13.42 -4.80 -12.83
C ASP A 491 12.00 -5.03 -12.32
N THR A 492 11.11 -4.09 -12.62
CA THR A 492 9.70 -4.15 -12.19
C THR A 492 8.75 -4.59 -13.30
N SER A 493 9.27 -5.01 -14.46
CA SER A 493 8.47 -5.30 -15.65
C SER A 493 7.45 -6.43 -15.46
N ALA A 494 7.68 -7.35 -14.52
CA ALA A 494 6.77 -8.43 -14.18
C ALA A 494 5.66 -8.04 -13.19
N SER A 495 5.75 -6.86 -12.57
CA SER A 495 4.84 -6.46 -11.48
C SER A 495 3.47 -6.01 -11.98
N VAL A 496 2.44 -6.37 -11.21
CA VAL A 496 1.03 -5.99 -11.48
C VAL A 496 0.48 -4.95 -10.50
N SER A 497 1.19 -4.67 -9.41
CA SER A 497 0.69 -3.82 -8.32
C SER A 497 1.84 -3.13 -7.58
N PHE A 498 1.71 -1.82 -7.38
CA PHE A 498 2.55 -0.98 -6.52
C PHE A 498 1.77 -0.34 -5.37
N THR A 499 0.58 -0.87 -5.06
CA THR A 499 -0.24 -0.44 -3.93
C THR A 499 0.62 -0.28 -2.67
N LYS A 500 0.60 0.92 -2.07
CA LYS A 500 1.30 1.27 -0.82
C LYS A 500 2.81 1.01 -0.78
N MET A 501 3.49 0.82 -1.91
CA MET A 501 4.90 0.41 -1.96
C MET A 501 5.83 1.22 -1.03
N PHE A 502 5.66 2.54 -1.00
CA PHE A 502 6.41 3.49 -0.15
C PHE A 502 5.51 4.24 0.85
N SER A 503 4.26 3.81 1.03
CA SER A 503 3.32 4.52 1.89
C SER A 503 3.85 4.65 3.32
N GLY A 504 3.85 5.84 3.90
CA GLY A 504 4.31 6.08 5.27
C GLY A 504 5.84 6.11 5.45
N CYS A 505 6.63 6.13 4.37
CA CYS A 505 8.07 6.41 4.43
C CYS A 505 8.30 7.90 4.69
N THR A 506 7.97 8.36 5.91
CA THR A 506 7.86 9.79 6.23
C THR A 506 9.18 10.55 6.18
N ASN A 507 10.33 9.87 6.35
CA ASN A 507 11.66 10.48 6.26
C ASN A 507 12.32 10.39 4.87
N LEU A 508 11.71 9.72 3.90
CA LEU A 508 12.31 9.55 2.58
C LEU A 508 12.45 10.92 1.88
N THR A 509 13.68 11.31 1.54
CA THR A 509 13.99 12.65 1.02
C THR A 509 14.12 12.69 -0.50
N ASN A 510 14.61 11.60 -1.09
CA ASN A 510 14.75 11.39 -2.52
C ASN A 510 14.42 9.93 -2.85
N LEU A 511 14.03 9.70 -4.10
CA LEU A 511 13.71 8.38 -4.61
C LEU A 511 13.93 8.36 -6.12
N ASP A 512 14.97 7.66 -6.58
CA ASP A 512 15.16 7.39 -8.00
C ASP A 512 14.45 6.09 -8.39
N ILE A 513 13.47 6.21 -9.27
CA ILE A 513 12.65 5.14 -9.84
C ILE A 513 12.55 5.29 -11.36
N SER A 514 13.57 5.89 -11.98
CA SER A 514 13.66 6.08 -13.43
C SER A 514 13.73 4.76 -14.20
N ASN A 515 14.20 3.69 -13.55
CA ASN A 515 14.25 2.32 -14.08
C ASN A 515 12.92 1.55 -14.01
N PHE A 516 11.91 2.06 -13.29
CA PHE A 516 10.66 1.33 -13.11
C PHE A 516 9.88 1.21 -14.42
N ASN A 517 9.56 -0.03 -14.79
CA ASN A 517 8.62 -0.34 -15.86
C ASN A 517 7.22 -0.59 -15.28
N THR A 518 6.25 0.23 -15.67
CA THR A 518 4.87 0.17 -15.18
C THR A 518 3.86 -0.38 -16.18
N SER A 519 4.27 -0.86 -17.35
CA SER A 519 3.36 -1.26 -18.45
C SER A 519 2.42 -2.43 -18.10
N ASN A 520 2.68 -3.13 -17.01
CA ASN A 520 1.84 -4.22 -16.48
C ASN A 520 1.10 -3.87 -15.19
N VAL A 521 1.33 -2.68 -14.61
CA VAL A 521 0.80 -2.30 -13.31
C VAL A 521 -0.66 -1.86 -13.42
N VAL A 522 -1.53 -2.57 -12.70
CA VAL A 522 -2.98 -2.32 -12.63
C VAL A 522 -3.34 -1.43 -11.45
N TYR A 523 -2.66 -1.58 -10.31
CA TYR A 523 -2.94 -0.88 -9.06
C TYR A 523 -1.74 -0.05 -8.58
N MET A 524 -1.96 1.26 -8.34
CA MET A 524 -0.94 2.20 -7.82
C MET A 524 -1.45 3.05 -6.65
N SER A 525 -2.55 2.64 -6.02
CA SER A 525 -3.16 3.37 -4.91
C SER A 525 -2.18 3.53 -3.74
N TYR A 526 -2.21 4.70 -3.10
CA TYR A 526 -1.36 5.05 -1.95
C TYR A 526 0.16 4.90 -2.15
N MET A 527 0.68 4.70 -3.38
CA MET A 527 2.08 4.31 -3.61
C MET A 527 3.09 5.19 -2.85
N PHE A 528 2.87 6.51 -2.82
CA PHE A 528 3.70 7.49 -2.13
C PHE A 528 2.99 8.17 -0.93
N SER A 529 1.84 7.66 -0.51
CA SER A 529 1.01 8.30 0.52
C SER A 529 1.79 8.48 1.82
N GLY A 530 1.89 9.72 2.32
CA GLY A 530 2.61 10.07 3.55
C GLY A 530 4.13 10.14 3.42
N CYS A 531 4.69 10.16 2.20
CA CYS A 531 6.11 10.45 1.98
C CYS A 531 6.42 11.94 2.21
N ASN A 532 6.32 12.37 3.47
CA ASN A 532 6.24 13.77 3.86
C ASN A 532 7.47 14.61 3.50
N LYS A 533 8.65 13.99 3.37
CA LYS A 533 9.92 14.68 3.08
C LYS A 533 10.35 14.62 1.61
N LEU A 534 9.63 13.92 0.74
CA LEU A 534 9.90 13.96 -0.69
C LEU A 534 9.62 15.38 -1.22
N THR A 535 10.59 15.96 -1.91
CA THR A 535 10.51 17.33 -2.45
C THR A 535 10.19 17.37 -3.94
N SER A 536 10.60 16.34 -4.69
CA SER A 536 10.30 16.23 -6.11
C SER A 536 10.16 14.78 -6.56
N LEU A 537 9.28 14.52 -7.54
CA LEU A 537 9.17 13.24 -8.23
C LEU A 537 8.94 13.44 -9.72
N ASN A 538 9.65 12.67 -10.55
CA ASN A 538 9.43 12.61 -11.98
C ASN A 538 8.95 11.20 -12.39
N LEU A 539 7.70 11.12 -12.84
CA LEU A 539 7.03 9.88 -13.24
C LEU A 539 6.61 9.91 -14.72
N SER A 540 7.18 10.82 -15.52
CA SER A 540 6.81 11.01 -16.93
C SER A 540 7.00 9.77 -17.82
N HIS A 541 7.85 8.82 -17.40
CA HIS A 541 8.12 7.56 -18.07
C HIS A 541 7.11 6.45 -17.71
N PHE A 542 6.22 6.67 -16.73
CA PHE A 542 5.25 5.65 -16.35
C PHE A 542 4.20 5.46 -17.45
N ASP A 543 4.11 4.24 -17.97
CA ASP A 543 2.96 3.78 -18.74
C ASP A 543 1.85 3.36 -17.77
N THR A 544 0.78 4.17 -17.71
CA THR A 544 -0.38 3.90 -16.85
C THR A 544 -1.61 3.43 -17.63
N THR A 545 -1.44 2.96 -18.88
CA THR A 545 -2.58 2.56 -19.74
C THR A 545 -3.43 1.46 -19.12
N LYS A 546 -2.80 0.51 -18.41
CA LYS A 546 -3.47 -0.58 -17.70
C LYS A 546 -3.92 -0.20 -16.28
N THR A 547 -3.36 0.85 -15.70
CA THR A 547 -3.66 1.26 -14.32
C THR A 547 -5.10 1.75 -14.21
N ASN A 548 -5.89 1.19 -13.29
CA ASN A 548 -7.31 1.54 -13.13
C ASN A 548 -7.65 2.20 -11.77
N ASN A 549 -6.67 2.32 -10.88
CA ASN A 549 -6.82 2.89 -9.56
C ASN A 549 -5.60 3.75 -9.20
N PHE A 550 -5.84 5.05 -8.96
CA PHE A 550 -4.84 6.04 -8.54
C PHE A 550 -5.19 6.65 -7.17
N GLU A 551 -6.14 6.06 -6.44
CA GLU A 551 -6.66 6.64 -5.21
C GLU A 551 -5.51 6.91 -4.21
N PHE A 552 -5.50 8.12 -3.64
CA PHE A 552 -4.57 8.52 -2.58
C PHE A 552 -3.06 8.43 -2.93
N MET A 553 -2.69 8.28 -4.21
CA MET A 553 -1.31 7.97 -4.61
C MET A 553 -0.26 8.91 -4.01
N PHE A 554 -0.54 10.22 -3.94
CA PHE A 554 0.34 11.24 -3.35
C PHE A 554 -0.24 11.90 -2.10
N GLN A 555 -1.26 11.30 -1.47
CA GLN A 555 -1.89 11.87 -0.29
C GLN A 555 -0.85 12.16 0.80
N HIS A 556 -0.93 13.33 1.45
CA HIS A 556 -0.03 13.77 2.52
C HIS A 556 1.45 13.87 2.12
N CYS A 557 1.80 13.99 0.82
CA CYS A 557 3.15 14.38 0.42
C CYS A 557 3.40 15.88 0.69
N ASN A 558 3.42 16.27 1.96
CA ASN A 558 3.30 17.66 2.40
C ASN A 558 4.42 18.58 1.86
N ASN A 559 5.64 18.07 1.69
CA ASN A 559 6.79 18.84 1.21
C ASN A 559 7.05 18.68 -0.29
N LEU A 560 6.19 17.98 -1.04
CA LEU A 560 6.36 17.82 -2.47
C LEU A 560 6.18 19.18 -3.15
N GLU A 561 7.22 19.71 -3.77
CA GLU A 561 7.23 21.01 -4.44
C GLU A 561 7.00 20.89 -5.95
N SER A 562 7.55 19.84 -6.57
CA SER A 562 7.48 19.59 -8.01
C SER A 562 7.10 18.13 -8.30
N LEU A 563 6.09 17.93 -9.14
CA LEU A 563 5.61 16.62 -9.54
C LEU A 563 5.35 16.58 -11.04
N ASN A 564 5.99 15.63 -11.73
CA ASN A 564 5.73 15.38 -13.13
C ASN A 564 5.01 14.04 -13.33
N ILE A 565 3.73 14.11 -13.73
CA ILE A 565 2.90 12.95 -14.09
C ILE A 565 2.46 13.01 -15.56
N SER A 566 3.24 13.66 -16.42
CA SER A 566 2.91 13.80 -17.83
C SER A 566 2.58 12.44 -18.45
N ASN A 567 1.60 12.41 -19.36
CA ASN A 567 1.11 11.22 -20.06
C ASN A 567 0.26 10.23 -19.24
N PHE A 568 -0.01 10.47 -17.95
CA PHE A 568 -0.89 9.61 -17.16
C PHE A 568 -2.27 9.47 -17.80
N LYS A 569 -2.82 8.26 -17.74
CA LYS A 569 -4.15 7.87 -18.23
C LYS A 569 -5.09 7.65 -17.05
N LEU A 570 -5.57 8.75 -16.48
CA LEU A 570 -6.49 8.75 -15.35
C LEU A 570 -7.87 8.25 -15.79
N LYS A 571 -8.50 7.39 -14.98
CA LYS A 571 -9.86 6.89 -15.21
C LYS A 571 -10.53 6.46 -13.91
N ASN A 572 -11.86 6.36 -13.92
CA ASN A 572 -12.66 5.91 -12.79
C ASN A 572 -12.49 6.78 -11.53
N ASN A 573 -11.93 6.23 -10.45
CA ASN A 573 -11.80 6.88 -9.15
C ASN A 573 -10.40 7.46 -8.96
N ILE A 574 -10.32 8.79 -8.80
CA ILE A 574 -9.07 9.50 -8.52
C ILE A 574 -9.14 10.32 -7.24
N ARG A 575 -10.01 9.92 -6.30
CA ARG A 575 -10.16 10.62 -5.02
C ARG A 575 -8.82 10.77 -4.30
N CYS A 576 -8.65 11.91 -3.65
CA CYS A 576 -7.47 12.26 -2.85
C CYS A 576 -6.11 12.14 -3.56
N LEU A 577 -6.06 12.17 -4.89
CA LEU A 577 -4.81 11.95 -5.63
C LEU A 577 -3.64 12.82 -5.13
N PHE A 578 -3.89 14.11 -4.87
CA PHE A 578 -2.93 15.09 -4.36
C PHE A 578 -3.35 15.69 -3.00
N TYR A 579 -4.21 15.00 -2.25
CA TYR A 579 -4.76 15.54 -1.00
C TYR A 579 -3.63 15.86 0.00
N TYR A 580 -3.59 17.08 0.54
CA TYR A 580 -2.51 17.57 1.42
C TYR A 580 -1.11 17.61 0.80
N CYS A 581 -0.98 17.84 -0.51
CA CYS A 581 0.29 18.25 -1.13
C CYS A 581 0.53 19.76 -0.93
N ASN A 582 0.71 20.18 0.33
CA ASN A 582 0.67 21.60 0.71
C ASN A 582 1.66 22.50 -0.04
N LEU A 583 2.89 22.04 -0.25
CA LEU A 583 3.96 22.81 -0.90
C LEU A 583 4.02 22.64 -2.42
N LEU A 584 3.08 21.91 -3.03
CA LEU A 584 3.09 21.64 -4.48
C LEU A 584 2.88 22.93 -5.26
N LYS A 585 3.91 23.32 -6.03
CA LYS A 585 3.93 24.53 -6.88
C LYS A 585 3.92 24.17 -8.36
N GLU A 586 4.68 23.14 -8.72
CA GLU A 586 4.86 22.70 -10.10
C GLU A 586 4.22 21.33 -10.28
N LEU A 587 3.09 21.30 -10.98
CA LEU A 587 2.42 20.06 -11.37
C LEU A 587 2.36 19.98 -12.89
N ASN A 588 3.19 19.12 -13.48
CA ASN A 588 3.18 18.92 -14.93
C ASN A 588 2.11 17.89 -15.31
N LEU A 589 1.05 18.37 -15.96
CA LEU A 589 -0.07 17.58 -16.48
C LEU A 589 -0.04 17.39 -18.01
N SER A 590 1.06 17.72 -18.68
CA SER A 590 1.14 17.60 -20.15
C SER A 590 0.85 16.17 -20.63
N GLY A 591 -0.06 16.02 -21.60
CA GLY A 591 -0.44 14.71 -22.15
C GLY A 591 -1.26 13.81 -21.20
N VAL A 592 -1.59 14.27 -19.99
CA VAL A 592 -2.50 13.56 -19.09
C VAL A 592 -3.89 13.53 -19.72
N THR A 593 -4.50 12.35 -19.77
CA THR A 593 -5.90 12.20 -20.19
C THR A 593 -6.70 11.67 -19.00
N ALA A 594 -7.86 12.26 -18.75
CA ALA A 594 -8.80 11.79 -17.75
C ALA A 594 -10.11 11.39 -18.43
N THR A 595 -10.41 10.10 -18.47
CA THR A 595 -11.60 9.56 -19.16
C THR A 595 -12.49 8.79 -18.20
N ASN A 596 -13.81 8.90 -18.36
CA ASN A 596 -14.77 8.18 -17.53
C ASN A 596 -14.50 8.34 -16.01
N ILE A 597 -14.23 9.57 -15.56
CA ILE A 597 -14.02 9.84 -14.14
C ILE A 597 -15.36 9.73 -13.42
N THR A 598 -15.38 9.00 -12.31
CA THR A 598 -16.60 8.77 -11.50
C THR A 598 -16.54 9.44 -10.13
N ASN A 599 -15.34 9.75 -9.63
CA ASN A 599 -15.12 10.35 -8.32
C ASN A 599 -13.90 11.30 -8.33
N LEU A 600 -14.14 12.57 -7.97
CA LEU A 600 -13.16 13.66 -7.86
C LEU A 600 -12.93 14.15 -6.42
N GLN A 601 -13.54 13.50 -5.43
CA GLN A 601 -13.49 13.90 -4.03
C GLN A 601 -12.06 14.19 -3.55
N TRP A 602 -11.84 15.37 -2.97
CA TRP A 602 -10.56 15.81 -2.38
C TRP A 602 -9.33 15.75 -3.31
N THR A 603 -9.49 15.62 -4.64
CA THR A 603 -8.37 15.36 -5.57
C THR A 603 -7.22 16.35 -5.41
N PHE A 604 -7.51 17.65 -5.29
CA PHE A 604 -6.53 18.73 -5.09
C PHE A 604 -6.65 19.40 -3.73
N ALA A 605 -7.46 18.86 -2.80
CA ALA A 605 -7.69 19.53 -1.52
C ALA A 605 -6.38 19.75 -0.74
N ASN A 606 -6.23 20.95 -0.18
CA ASN A 606 -5.02 21.43 0.50
C ASN A 606 -3.76 21.55 -0.38
N CYS A 607 -3.87 21.65 -1.71
CA CYS A 607 -2.75 22.08 -2.57
C CYS A 607 -2.53 23.60 -2.46
N LYS A 608 -2.10 24.06 -1.28
CA LYS A 608 -2.11 25.48 -0.88
C LYS A 608 -1.22 26.41 -1.69
N ASN A 609 -0.18 25.87 -2.34
CA ASN A 609 0.80 26.65 -3.12
C ASN A 609 0.60 26.56 -4.64
N LEU A 610 -0.41 25.82 -5.11
CA LEU A 610 -0.67 25.66 -6.53
C LEU A 610 -1.37 26.90 -7.08
N LYS A 611 -0.77 27.55 -8.09
CA LYS A 611 -1.25 28.85 -8.61
C LYS A 611 -2.20 28.74 -9.79
N SER A 612 -2.00 27.74 -10.64
CA SER A 612 -2.79 27.56 -11.86
C SER A 612 -3.05 26.08 -12.10
N LEU A 613 -4.25 25.78 -12.58
CA LEU A 613 -4.65 24.45 -13.05
C LEU A 613 -5.42 24.57 -14.36
N ASP A 614 -5.03 23.77 -15.34
CA ASP A 614 -5.81 23.54 -16.56
C ASP A 614 -6.25 22.09 -16.61
N LEU A 615 -7.56 21.87 -16.48
CA LEU A 615 -8.20 20.55 -16.45
C LEU A 615 -9.30 20.46 -17.52
N ASN A 616 -9.29 21.37 -18.49
CA ASN A 616 -10.40 21.57 -19.43
C ASN A 616 -10.71 20.34 -20.29
N ASP A 617 -9.71 19.49 -20.54
CA ASP A 617 -9.83 18.29 -21.37
C ASP A 617 -10.25 17.03 -20.57
N TRP A 618 -10.59 17.17 -19.28
CA TRP A 618 -11.02 16.04 -18.46
C TRP A 618 -12.49 15.70 -18.71
N ASP A 619 -12.77 14.44 -19.04
CA ASP A 619 -14.13 13.92 -19.15
C ASP A 619 -14.71 13.61 -17.76
N VAL A 620 -15.66 14.45 -17.35
CA VAL A 620 -16.34 14.40 -16.05
C VAL A 620 -17.83 14.08 -16.15
N GLN A 621 -18.31 13.59 -17.30
CA GLN A 621 -19.74 13.34 -17.52
C GLN A 621 -20.30 12.27 -16.57
N ASN A 622 -19.46 11.32 -16.16
CA ASN A 622 -19.82 10.22 -15.27
C ASN A 622 -19.50 10.48 -13.79
N VAL A 623 -19.08 11.70 -13.43
CA VAL A 623 -18.78 12.04 -12.04
C VAL A 623 -20.05 12.01 -11.20
N THR A 624 -19.99 11.23 -10.13
CA THR A 624 -21.09 11.12 -9.14
C THR A 624 -20.85 11.99 -7.91
N THR A 625 -19.58 12.29 -7.61
CA THR A 625 -19.15 13.09 -6.47
C THR A 625 -17.89 13.90 -6.77
N MET A 626 -17.91 15.19 -6.39
CA MET A 626 -16.77 16.11 -6.54
C MET A 626 -16.64 17.11 -5.38
N HIS A 627 -17.26 16.80 -4.24
CA HIS A 627 -17.16 17.66 -3.07
C HIS A 627 -15.70 17.84 -2.63
N GLN A 628 -15.38 19.06 -2.19
CA GLN A 628 -14.04 19.44 -1.74
C GLN A 628 -12.90 19.20 -2.75
N THR A 629 -13.16 19.08 -4.05
CA THR A 629 -12.12 18.82 -5.07
C THR A 629 -10.95 19.81 -4.98
N PHE A 630 -11.22 21.11 -4.83
CA PHE A 630 -10.22 22.18 -4.75
C PHE A 630 -10.20 22.86 -3.37
N SER A 631 -10.75 22.22 -2.34
CA SER A 631 -10.85 22.82 -1.00
C SER A 631 -9.47 23.24 -0.47
N SER A 632 -9.38 24.45 0.08
CA SER A 632 -8.18 25.07 0.63
C SER A 632 -7.02 25.22 -0.37
N CYS A 633 -7.31 25.35 -1.67
CA CYS A 633 -6.31 25.77 -2.68
C CYS A 633 -6.13 27.29 -2.63
N THR A 634 -5.59 27.80 -1.52
CA THR A 634 -5.57 29.23 -1.19
C THR A 634 -4.79 30.11 -2.16
N ALA A 635 -3.76 29.57 -2.84
CA ALA A 635 -2.96 30.29 -3.83
C ALA A 635 -3.47 30.14 -5.28
N LEU A 636 -4.55 29.39 -5.51
CA LEU A 636 -5.06 29.12 -6.86
C LEU A 636 -5.67 30.39 -7.45
N GLU A 637 -5.00 30.98 -8.44
CA GLU A 637 -5.43 32.21 -9.13
C GLU A 637 -6.27 31.91 -10.37
N THR A 638 -5.92 30.84 -11.11
CA THR A 638 -6.57 30.45 -12.36
C THR A 638 -6.92 28.97 -12.37
N LEU A 639 -8.17 28.66 -12.66
CA LEU A 639 -8.68 27.30 -12.82
C LEU A 639 -9.47 27.20 -14.13
N ASN A 640 -8.95 26.44 -15.10
CA ASN A 640 -9.65 26.18 -16.36
C ASN A 640 -10.39 24.84 -16.31
N ILE A 641 -11.70 24.92 -16.13
CA ILE A 641 -12.65 23.80 -16.17
C ILE A 641 -13.82 24.09 -17.12
N SER A 642 -13.64 25.01 -18.07
CA SER A 642 -14.74 25.57 -18.86
C SER A 642 -15.52 24.54 -19.67
N ASN A 643 -14.89 23.46 -20.12
CA ASN A 643 -15.51 22.37 -20.88
C ASN A 643 -16.03 21.22 -20.02
N TRP A 644 -15.95 21.30 -18.69
CA TRP A 644 -16.50 20.27 -17.82
C TRP A 644 -18.01 20.16 -18.00
N LYS A 645 -18.46 18.99 -18.43
CA LYS A 645 -19.88 18.64 -18.58
C LYS A 645 -20.20 17.54 -17.59
N THR A 646 -20.96 17.86 -16.55
CA THR A 646 -21.49 16.85 -15.61
C THR A 646 -22.85 16.36 -16.11
N SER A 647 -23.51 15.49 -15.34
CA SER A 647 -24.85 14.99 -15.65
C SER A 647 -25.71 14.92 -14.38
N ASP A 648 -26.96 14.51 -14.53
CA ASP A 648 -27.89 14.14 -13.46
C ASP A 648 -27.34 13.11 -12.46
N LYS A 649 -26.27 12.39 -12.81
CA LYS A 649 -25.54 11.48 -11.91
C LYS A 649 -24.79 12.18 -10.77
N LEU A 650 -24.51 13.48 -10.90
CA LEU A 650 -23.75 14.23 -9.91
C LEU A 650 -24.63 14.54 -8.69
N THR A 651 -24.30 13.92 -7.56
CA THR A 651 -25.12 14.02 -6.33
C THR A 651 -24.55 14.96 -5.27
N THR A 652 -23.23 15.21 -5.28
CA THR A 652 -22.53 15.95 -4.22
C THR A 652 -21.46 16.90 -4.77
N MET A 653 -21.60 18.20 -4.46
CA MET A 653 -20.69 19.29 -4.84
C MET A 653 -20.35 20.26 -3.68
N TYR A 654 -20.70 19.92 -2.44
CA TYR A 654 -20.44 20.80 -1.30
C TYR A 654 -18.94 21.10 -1.12
N ALA A 655 -18.62 22.29 -0.61
CA ALA A 655 -17.25 22.74 -0.35
C ALA A 655 -16.23 22.58 -1.50
N THR A 656 -16.68 22.45 -2.76
CA THR A 656 -15.81 22.19 -3.92
C THR A 656 -14.70 23.24 -4.08
N PHE A 657 -15.02 24.52 -3.86
CA PHE A 657 -14.09 25.65 -3.94
C PHE A 657 -13.86 26.33 -2.57
N TYR A 658 -14.11 25.61 -1.48
CA TYR A 658 -13.91 26.10 -0.11
C TYR A 658 -12.50 26.69 0.06
N GLU A 659 -12.38 27.90 0.59
CA GLU A 659 -11.13 28.64 0.80
C GLU A 659 -10.21 28.75 -0.44
N CYS A 660 -10.78 28.82 -1.65
CA CYS A 660 -10.07 29.24 -2.86
C CYS A 660 -9.91 30.76 -2.90
N SER A 661 -9.24 31.33 -1.90
CA SER A 661 -9.25 32.77 -1.61
C SER A 661 -8.62 33.65 -2.69
N SER A 662 -7.72 33.11 -3.52
CA SER A 662 -7.04 33.85 -4.61
C SER A 662 -7.74 33.75 -5.97
N LEU A 663 -8.81 32.95 -6.09
CA LEU A 663 -9.48 32.70 -7.36
C LEU A 663 -10.28 33.93 -7.80
N LYS A 664 -9.92 34.51 -8.96
CA LYS A 664 -10.48 35.78 -9.44
C LYS A 664 -11.71 35.61 -10.34
N GLN A 665 -11.72 34.54 -11.12
CA GLN A 665 -12.78 34.20 -12.06
C GLN A 665 -12.95 32.69 -12.10
N LEU A 666 -14.17 32.25 -12.40
CA LEU A 666 -14.51 30.83 -12.47
C LEU A 666 -15.64 30.62 -13.46
N ASN A 667 -15.40 29.81 -14.49
CA ASN A 667 -16.43 29.44 -15.46
C ASN A 667 -17.02 28.07 -15.10
N LEU A 668 -18.32 28.06 -14.82
CA LEU A 668 -19.09 26.86 -14.45
C LEU A 668 -20.23 26.55 -15.42
N SER A 669 -20.29 27.23 -16.57
CA SER A 669 -21.50 27.31 -17.42
C SER A 669 -21.97 25.98 -17.99
N ASN A 670 -21.09 24.97 -18.03
CA ASN A 670 -21.35 23.65 -18.61
C ASN A 670 -21.69 22.57 -17.58
N LEU A 671 -21.72 22.91 -16.28
CA LEU A 671 -22.07 21.95 -15.23
C LEU A 671 -23.60 21.73 -15.18
N ASP A 672 -24.01 20.47 -15.19
CA ASP A 672 -25.35 20.04 -14.80
C ASP A 672 -25.37 19.73 -13.30
N THR A 673 -26.22 20.43 -12.54
CA THR A 673 -26.38 20.26 -11.09
C THR A 673 -27.73 19.66 -10.70
N THR A 674 -28.51 19.16 -11.66
CA THR A 674 -29.88 18.62 -11.42
C THR A 674 -29.92 17.54 -10.34
N GLY A 675 -28.90 16.69 -10.25
CA GLY A 675 -28.78 15.62 -9.25
C GLY A 675 -28.30 16.06 -7.85
N VAL A 676 -27.84 17.30 -7.69
CA VAL A 676 -27.12 17.74 -6.48
C VAL A 676 -28.09 17.96 -5.31
N GLY A 677 -27.86 17.23 -4.21
CA GLY A 677 -28.67 17.34 -2.98
C GLY A 677 -28.18 18.36 -1.95
N GLY A 678 -26.91 18.76 -2.00
CA GLY A 678 -26.29 19.66 -1.04
C GLY A 678 -25.17 20.52 -1.65
N ALA A 679 -25.22 21.82 -1.36
CA ALA A 679 -24.33 22.86 -1.86
C ALA A 679 -23.65 23.68 -0.74
N TYR A 680 -23.70 23.19 0.50
CA TYR A 680 -23.14 23.90 1.65
C TYR A 680 -21.65 24.21 1.46
N SER A 681 -21.25 25.41 1.87
CA SER A 681 -19.88 25.91 1.82
C SER A 681 -19.20 25.87 0.44
N MET A 682 -19.95 25.71 -0.66
CA MET A 682 -19.38 25.47 -2.01
C MET A 682 -18.34 26.51 -2.42
N PHE A 683 -18.58 27.79 -2.11
CA PHE A 683 -17.70 28.93 -2.39
C PHE A 683 -17.23 29.64 -1.11
N TYR A 684 -17.26 28.95 0.03
CA TYR A 684 -16.86 29.51 1.32
C TYR A 684 -15.48 30.20 1.22
N LYS A 685 -15.40 31.48 1.56
CA LYS A 685 -14.18 32.33 1.52
C LYS A 685 -13.47 32.33 0.16
N CYS A 686 -14.21 32.36 -0.94
CA CYS A 686 -13.67 32.77 -2.24
C CYS A 686 -13.49 34.31 -2.28
N GLU A 687 -12.55 34.82 -1.48
CA GLU A 687 -12.41 36.25 -1.16
C GLU A 687 -12.06 37.15 -2.36
N SER A 688 -11.45 36.61 -3.42
CA SER A 688 -11.05 37.35 -4.62
C SER A 688 -12.07 37.31 -5.77
N LEU A 689 -13.11 36.49 -5.66
CA LEU A 689 -14.11 36.35 -6.71
C LEU A 689 -15.02 37.58 -6.74
N THR A 690 -15.12 38.27 -7.87
CA THR A 690 -15.93 39.50 -8.00
C THR A 690 -17.29 39.27 -8.64
N GLU A 691 -17.38 38.30 -9.55
CA GLU A 691 -18.61 37.91 -10.22
C GLU A 691 -18.67 36.38 -10.29
N LEU A 692 -19.88 35.83 -10.25
CA LEU A 692 -20.10 34.40 -10.37
C LEU A 692 -21.36 34.13 -11.20
N ASP A 693 -21.17 33.46 -12.33
CA ASP A 693 -22.27 32.94 -13.15
C ASP A 693 -22.54 31.48 -12.78
N ILE A 694 -23.71 31.27 -12.17
CA ILE A 694 -24.29 29.96 -11.87
C ILE A 694 -25.71 29.86 -12.43
N SER A 695 -25.98 30.56 -13.54
CA SER A 695 -27.27 30.54 -14.22
C SER A 695 -27.65 29.18 -14.80
N ASN A 696 -26.68 28.30 -15.01
CA ASN A 696 -26.89 26.92 -15.39
C ASN A 696 -27.26 26.00 -14.21
N PHE A 697 -27.15 26.46 -12.96
CA PHE A 697 -27.44 25.60 -11.80
C PHE A 697 -28.94 25.37 -11.65
N ASN A 698 -29.33 24.10 -11.59
CA ASN A 698 -30.64 23.69 -11.10
C ASN A 698 -30.53 23.38 -9.60
N THR A 699 -31.22 24.16 -8.78
CA THR A 699 -31.20 24.00 -7.31
C THR A 699 -32.48 23.41 -6.74
N SER A 700 -33.40 22.93 -7.59
CA SER A 700 -34.69 22.34 -7.17
C SER A 700 -34.58 21.16 -6.21
N ASN A 701 -33.45 20.43 -6.25
CA ASN A 701 -33.18 19.28 -5.37
C ASN A 701 -32.25 19.60 -4.18
N VAL A 702 -31.73 20.83 -4.09
CA VAL A 702 -30.76 21.21 -3.05
C VAL A 702 -31.47 21.47 -1.74
N LYS A 703 -31.09 20.71 -0.70
CA LYS A 703 -31.67 20.80 0.65
C LYS A 703 -30.84 21.63 1.62
N ASP A 704 -29.53 21.68 1.39
CA ASP A 704 -28.56 22.30 2.30
C ASP A 704 -27.68 23.29 1.53
N MET A 705 -27.78 24.57 1.92
CA MET A 705 -27.00 25.69 1.39
C MET A 705 -26.29 26.46 2.52
N ASP A 706 -26.05 25.83 3.68
CA ASP A 706 -25.34 26.47 4.78
C ASP A 706 -23.98 27.01 4.32
N TRP A 707 -23.70 28.26 4.67
CA TRP A 707 -22.43 28.94 4.35
C TRP A 707 -22.01 28.95 2.87
N MET A 708 -22.93 28.74 1.91
CA MET A 708 -22.58 28.54 0.49
C MET A 708 -21.64 29.60 -0.09
N PHE A 709 -21.85 30.88 0.26
CA PHE A 709 -21.03 32.03 -0.16
C PHE A 709 -20.37 32.75 1.02
N TYR A 710 -20.34 32.16 2.21
CA TYR A 710 -19.83 32.79 3.42
C TYR A 710 -18.43 33.36 3.18
N GLY A 711 -18.20 34.63 3.50
CA GLY A 711 -16.87 35.25 3.40
C GLY A 711 -16.40 35.58 1.98
N CYS A 712 -17.27 35.52 0.96
CA CYS A 712 -16.97 36.03 -0.37
C CYS A 712 -16.97 37.57 -0.39
N SER A 713 -16.00 38.19 0.29
CA SER A 713 -15.99 39.62 0.61
C SER A 713 -15.85 40.55 -0.61
N SER A 714 -15.29 40.06 -1.72
CA SER A 714 -15.19 40.81 -2.98
C SER A 714 -16.32 40.55 -3.97
N LEU A 715 -17.22 39.62 -3.69
CA LEU A 715 -18.26 39.21 -4.62
C LEU A 715 -19.32 40.32 -4.73
N ILE A 716 -19.47 40.85 -5.95
CA ILE A 716 -20.37 41.95 -6.29
C ILE A 716 -21.68 41.41 -6.83
N THR A 717 -21.61 40.41 -7.72
CA THR A 717 -22.78 39.92 -8.45
C THR A 717 -22.79 38.40 -8.56
N ILE A 718 -23.94 37.80 -8.30
CA ILE A 718 -24.22 36.38 -8.53
C ILE A 718 -25.32 36.30 -9.58
N TYR A 719 -25.04 35.68 -10.73
CA TYR A 719 -26.00 35.48 -11.80
C TYR A 719 -26.70 34.12 -11.67
N VAL A 720 -28.03 34.13 -11.75
CA VAL A 720 -28.88 32.94 -11.73
C VAL A 720 -29.95 33.01 -12.84
N SER A 721 -30.53 31.87 -13.21
CA SER A 721 -31.71 31.83 -14.08
C SER A 721 -33.01 31.92 -13.28
N GLU A 722 -34.11 32.31 -13.93
CA GLU A 722 -35.44 32.11 -13.34
C GLU A 722 -35.74 30.63 -13.16
N PHE A 723 -36.47 30.31 -12.10
CA PHE A 723 -37.03 28.97 -11.93
C PHE A 723 -38.18 28.74 -12.91
N ASN A 724 -38.07 27.68 -13.70
CA ASN A 724 -39.14 27.21 -14.56
C ASN A 724 -39.85 26.03 -13.89
N ALA A 725 -41.08 26.27 -13.42
CA ALA A 725 -41.89 25.28 -12.72
C ALA A 725 -42.37 24.11 -13.62
N GLU A 726 -42.50 24.32 -14.94
CA GLU A 726 -42.94 23.28 -15.88
C GLU A 726 -41.86 22.22 -16.11
N THR A 727 -40.61 22.66 -16.15
CA THR A 727 -39.44 21.80 -16.37
C THR A 727 -38.72 21.42 -15.08
N ASN A 728 -39.10 22.05 -13.95
CA ASN A 728 -38.41 21.93 -12.66
C ASN A 728 -36.90 22.24 -12.77
N THR A 729 -36.56 23.32 -13.51
CA THR A 729 -35.18 23.75 -13.75
C THR A 729 -34.93 25.19 -13.32
N GLY A 730 -33.67 25.54 -13.07
CA GLY A 730 -33.22 26.87 -12.67
C GLY A 730 -33.10 27.07 -11.15
N TRP A 731 -32.97 28.33 -10.75
CA TRP A 731 -32.68 28.68 -9.36
C TRP A 731 -33.94 28.81 -8.50
N THR A 732 -34.03 27.97 -7.46
CA THR A 732 -35.06 28.03 -6.42
C THR A 732 -34.51 27.61 -5.06
N THR A 733 -35.10 28.11 -3.98
CA THR A 733 -34.77 27.74 -2.59
C THR A 733 -35.91 27.02 -1.86
N THR A 734 -36.94 26.58 -2.60
CA THR A 734 -38.13 25.93 -2.02
C THR A 734 -37.78 24.62 -1.29
N ALA A 735 -36.85 23.82 -1.83
CA ALA A 735 -36.41 22.56 -1.21
C ALA A 735 -35.38 22.75 -0.07
N VAL A 736 -34.82 23.95 0.08
CA VAL A 736 -33.76 24.25 1.04
C VAL A 736 -34.32 24.27 2.45
N THR A 737 -33.81 23.40 3.33
CA THR A 737 -34.19 23.33 4.75
C THR A 737 -33.13 23.92 5.67
N LYS A 738 -31.90 24.10 5.17
CA LYS A 738 -30.78 24.72 5.89
C LYS A 738 -30.09 25.78 5.05
N SER A 739 -29.90 26.97 5.62
CA SER A 739 -29.33 28.13 4.92
C SER A 739 -28.61 29.09 5.86
N ASP A 740 -28.09 28.58 6.98
CA ASP A 740 -27.47 29.39 8.01
C ASP A 740 -26.24 30.11 7.43
N LEU A 741 -26.19 31.43 7.62
CA LEU A 741 -25.06 32.28 7.24
C LEU A 741 -24.63 32.16 5.77
N MET A 742 -25.53 31.79 4.86
CA MET A 742 -25.28 31.60 3.42
C MET A 742 -24.47 32.73 2.78
N PHE A 743 -24.80 34.00 3.08
CA PHE A 743 -24.15 35.20 2.54
C PHE A 743 -23.38 36.01 3.59
N TYR A 744 -23.09 35.44 4.76
CA TYR A 744 -22.43 36.21 5.82
C TYR A 744 -21.07 36.73 5.35
N ASN A 745 -20.76 38.00 5.61
CA ASN A 745 -19.55 38.70 5.19
C ASN A 745 -19.38 38.85 3.65
N CYS A 746 -20.46 38.80 2.86
CA CYS A 746 -20.47 39.19 1.44
C CYS A 746 -20.65 40.71 1.27
N THR A 747 -19.75 41.50 1.85
CA THR A 747 -19.98 42.95 2.07
C THR A 747 -20.17 43.81 0.82
N LYS A 748 -19.76 43.32 -0.36
CA LYS A 748 -19.89 44.04 -1.64
C LYS A 748 -21.05 43.53 -2.50
N LEU A 749 -21.81 42.55 -2.02
CA LEU A 749 -22.86 41.92 -2.81
C LEU A 749 -24.03 42.91 -3.04
N VAL A 750 -24.41 43.03 -4.30
CA VAL A 750 -25.54 43.86 -4.74
C VAL A 750 -26.44 43.02 -5.63
N GLY A 751 -27.70 42.87 -5.24
CA GLY A 751 -28.75 42.29 -6.07
C GLY A 751 -28.98 43.13 -7.32
N GLY A 752 -29.44 42.52 -8.41
CA GLY A 752 -29.45 43.24 -9.70
C GLY A 752 -30.47 44.38 -9.84
N ASN A 753 -31.35 44.61 -8.87
CA ASN A 753 -32.18 45.82 -8.78
C ASN A 753 -31.65 46.80 -7.69
N GLY A 754 -30.40 46.61 -7.25
CA GLY A 754 -29.70 47.50 -6.34
C GLY A 754 -29.81 47.14 -4.85
N THR A 755 -30.40 46.00 -4.49
CA THR A 755 -30.48 45.58 -3.08
C THR A 755 -29.07 45.31 -2.55
N THR A 756 -28.60 46.15 -1.62
CA THR A 756 -27.27 46.02 -1.01
C THR A 756 -27.27 44.97 0.10
N TYR A 757 -26.12 44.33 0.29
CA TYR A 757 -25.85 43.41 1.40
C TYR A 757 -26.30 43.93 2.79
N ASN A 758 -26.86 43.04 3.61
CA ASN A 758 -27.29 43.29 4.98
C ASN A 758 -26.84 42.13 5.90
N ASN A 759 -26.04 42.44 6.91
CA ASN A 759 -25.48 41.44 7.82
C ASN A 759 -26.52 40.74 8.73
N ASN A 760 -27.74 41.26 8.82
CA ASN A 760 -28.84 40.63 9.57
C ASN A 760 -29.66 39.65 8.73
N ILE A 761 -29.47 39.62 7.40
CA ILE A 761 -30.24 38.79 6.49
C ILE A 761 -29.27 38.04 5.58
N THR A 762 -28.77 36.92 6.08
CA THR A 762 -27.70 36.17 5.42
C THR A 762 -28.13 34.80 4.96
N ASP A 763 -29.42 34.46 5.07
CA ASP A 763 -29.96 33.14 4.78
C ASP A 763 -30.68 33.10 3.42
N LYS A 764 -31.41 32.01 3.17
CA LYS A 764 -32.11 31.80 1.89
C LYS A 764 -33.20 32.84 1.58
N THR A 765 -33.66 33.63 2.56
CA THR A 765 -34.71 34.63 2.34
C THR A 765 -34.30 35.68 1.31
N TYR A 766 -32.99 35.95 1.17
CA TYR A 766 -32.43 36.83 0.15
C TYR A 766 -31.67 36.07 -0.95
N ALA A 767 -31.65 34.74 -0.92
CA ALA A 767 -31.22 33.89 -2.04
C ALA A 767 -32.30 33.80 -3.13
N VAL A 768 -32.88 34.94 -3.48
CA VAL A 768 -33.91 35.11 -4.51
C VAL A 768 -33.45 36.16 -5.52
N ILE A 769 -34.03 36.12 -6.72
CA ILE A 769 -33.79 37.14 -7.74
C ILE A 769 -34.29 38.48 -7.21
N ASP A 770 -33.40 39.46 -7.21
CA ASP A 770 -33.70 40.83 -6.82
C ASP A 770 -34.58 41.49 -7.88
N THR A 771 -35.76 41.97 -7.47
CA THR A 771 -36.70 42.69 -8.33
C THR A 771 -37.23 43.92 -7.60
N ALA A 772 -37.89 44.83 -8.31
CA ALA A 772 -38.47 46.04 -7.72
C ALA A 772 -39.42 45.79 -6.53
N THR A 773 -40.04 44.61 -6.46
CA THR A 773 -41.00 44.24 -5.38
C THR A 773 -40.48 43.15 -4.45
N THR A 774 -39.32 42.54 -4.74
CA THR A 774 -38.77 41.43 -3.97
C THR A 774 -37.26 41.64 -3.82
N PRO A 775 -36.82 42.21 -2.69
CA PRO A 775 -35.41 42.37 -2.41
C PRO A 775 -34.70 41.01 -2.37
N GLY A 776 -33.55 40.92 -3.03
CA GLY A 776 -32.72 39.72 -3.04
C GLY A 776 -31.27 40.04 -3.37
N TYR A 777 -30.39 39.06 -3.25
CA TYR A 777 -28.97 39.20 -3.59
C TYR A 777 -28.60 38.63 -4.96
N LEU A 778 -29.53 37.97 -5.64
CA LEU A 778 -29.26 37.32 -6.89
C LEU A 778 -29.68 38.20 -8.06
N THR A 779 -28.88 38.16 -9.11
CA THR A 779 -29.16 38.87 -10.36
C THR A 779 -29.71 37.87 -11.35
N ASN A 780 -30.95 38.08 -11.79
CA ASN A 780 -31.44 37.29 -12.92
C ASN A 780 -30.67 37.70 -14.16
N ILE A 781 -29.95 36.75 -14.75
CA ILE A 781 -29.20 36.96 -15.99
C ILE A 781 -30.10 37.45 -17.14
N ASN A 782 -31.41 37.17 -17.05
CA ASN A 782 -32.43 37.51 -18.04
C ASN A 782 -33.30 38.74 -17.69
N LYS A 783 -33.40 39.22 -16.43
CA LYS A 783 -34.35 40.29 -16.05
C LYS A 783 -33.78 41.54 -15.37
N ASN A 784 -32.57 41.55 -14.82
CA ASN A 784 -32.09 42.76 -14.10
C ASN A 784 -31.47 43.83 -14.99
N LYS A 785 -31.98 43.86 -16.21
CA LYS A 785 -31.66 44.80 -17.25
C LYS A 785 -32.78 44.57 -18.25
N GLN A 786 -33.77 45.45 -18.29
CA GLN A 786 -34.82 45.43 -19.32
C GLN A 786 -34.15 45.15 -20.67
N LEU A 787 -34.48 44.03 -21.32
CA LEU A 787 -33.81 43.66 -22.56
C LEU A 787 -34.32 44.57 -23.66
N ASN A 788 -33.58 45.64 -23.92
CA ASN A 788 -33.90 46.62 -24.93
C ASN A 788 -33.19 46.18 -26.21
N ARG A 789 -33.97 45.97 -27.27
CA ARG A 789 -33.44 45.46 -28.53
C ARG A 789 -33.02 46.60 -29.43
N LEU A 790 -31.82 46.49 -29.99
CA LEU A 790 -31.36 47.37 -31.06
C LEU A 790 -32.21 47.18 -32.31
N ILE A 791 -32.41 48.28 -33.04
CA ILE A 791 -32.99 48.24 -34.38
C ILE A 791 -32.19 47.34 -35.33
N SER A 792 -32.89 46.59 -36.18
CA SER A 792 -32.27 45.74 -37.19
C SER A 792 -31.38 46.52 -38.14
N ALA A 793 -30.14 46.07 -38.32
CA ALA A 793 -29.24 46.67 -39.28
C ALA A 793 -29.48 46.15 -40.70
N SER A 794 -29.28 47.04 -41.67
CA SER A 794 -29.31 46.73 -43.10
C SER A 794 -27.92 46.84 -43.70
N SER A 795 -27.67 46.05 -44.75
CA SER A 795 -26.42 46.15 -45.52
C SER A 795 -26.36 47.47 -46.26
N VAL A 796 -25.42 48.34 -45.89
CA VAL A 796 -25.19 49.66 -46.50
C VAL A 796 -23.70 49.85 -46.76
N ALA A 797 -23.36 50.61 -47.81
CA ALA A 797 -21.98 50.94 -48.15
C ALA A 797 -21.28 51.74 -47.02
N PRO A 798 -19.94 51.83 -46.99
CA PRO A 798 -19.21 52.58 -45.94
C PRO A 798 -19.60 54.06 -45.84
N ASN A 799 -20.06 54.68 -46.93
CA ASN A 799 -20.56 56.05 -46.96
C ASN A 799 -22.08 56.13 -46.69
N GLY A 800 -22.72 55.03 -46.31
CA GLY A 800 -24.11 54.98 -45.88
C GLY A 800 -24.29 55.36 -44.41
N LYS A 801 -25.53 55.67 -44.05
CA LYS A 801 -25.92 56.00 -42.68
C LYS A 801 -25.82 54.78 -41.75
N TYR A 802 -25.45 54.99 -40.49
CA TYR A 802 -25.41 53.95 -39.47
C TYR A 802 -26.76 53.84 -38.76
N LEU A 803 -27.38 52.65 -38.81
CA LEU A 803 -28.74 52.42 -38.30
C LEU A 803 -29.72 53.48 -38.87
N ASN A 804 -30.60 54.05 -38.04
CA ASN A 804 -31.51 55.14 -38.40
C ASN A 804 -30.91 56.55 -38.16
N SER A 805 -29.60 56.65 -37.91
CA SER A 805 -28.93 57.93 -37.62
C SER A 805 -28.61 58.77 -38.86
N THR A 806 -28.13 60.00 -38.64
CA THR A 806 -27.50 60.87 -39.64
C THR A 806 -26.02 60.55 -39.86
N ILE A 807 -25.37 59.81 -38.96
CA ILE A 807 -23.93 59.51 -38.95
C ILE A 807 -23.58 58.55 -40.08
N ILE A 808 -22.48 58.83 -40.77
CA ILE A 808 -21.95 57.97 -41.82
C ILE A 808 -21.03 56.89 -41.22
N LYS A 809 -21.19 55.63 -41.63
CA LYS A 809 -20.44 54.48 -41.09
C LYS A 809 -18.92 54.64 -41.10
N ASN A 810 -18.36 55.22 -42.17
CA ASN A 810 -16.91 55.47 -42.29
C ASN A 810 -16.40 56.68 -41.47
N LYS A 811 -17.24 57.24 -40.59
CA LYS A 811 -16.86 58.28 -39.64
C LYS A 811 -16.85 57.80 -38.19
N ILE A 812 -17.20 56.53 -37.91
CA ILE A 812 -17.23 56.00 -36.54
C ILE A 812 -15.88 55.37 -36.22
N GLU A 813 -15.21 55.85 -35.17
CA GLU A 813 -13.91 55.34 -34.71
C GLU A 813 -14.03 54.42 -33.49
N THR A 814 -14.94 54.70 -32.54
CA THR A 814 -15.12 53.85 -31.36
C THR A 814 -16.60 53.60 -31.05
N ILE A 815 -16.90 52.44 -30.46
CA ILE A 815 -18.24 52.09 -29.97
C ILE A 815 -18.16 51.55 -28.55
N GLU A 816 -19.07 51.99 -27.69
CA GLU A 816 -19.25 51.44 -26.34
C GLU A 816 -20.74 51.27 -25.97
N PHE A 817 -21.03 50.27 -25.11
CA PHE A 817 -22.37 50.01 -24.58
C PHE A 817 -22.36 50.18 -23.06
N LYS A 818 -23.10 51.16 -22.55
CA LYS A 818 -23.16 51.54 -21.13
C LYS A 818 -24.54 51.29 -20.53
N LEU A 819 -24.55 50.97 -19.24
CA LEU A 819 -25.77 50.89 -18.43
C LEU A 819 -26.10 52.28 -17.86
N GLY A 820 -27.39 52.64 -17.87
CA GLY A 820 -27.91 53.95 -17.47
C GLY A 820 -28.31 54.82 -18.66
N LYS A 821 -28.86 56.00 -18.39
CA LYS A 821 -29.33 57.00 -19.36
C LYS A 821 -28.47 58.27 -19.41
N GLU A 822 -27.24 58.19 -18.90
CA GLU A 822 -26.35 59.35 -18.85
C GLU A 822 -25.87 59.75 -20.25
N LYS A 823 -26.15 61.00 -20.62
CA LYS A 823 -25.70 61.60 -21.88
C LYS A 823 -24.21 61.96 -21.78
N PRO A 824 -23.35 61.52 -22.73
CA PRO A 824 -21.95 61.93 -22.78
C PRO A 824 -21.76 63.44 -22.93
N GLU A 825 -20.78 63.99 -22.20
CA GLU A 825 -20.38 65.39 -22.34
C GLU A 825 -19.83 65.65 -23.76
N GLY A 826 -20.18 66.80 -24.36
CA GLY A 826 -19.77 67.12 -25.74
C GLY A 826 -20.57 66.43 -26.85
N THR A 827 -21.70 65.76 -26.54
CA THR A 827 -22.58 65.14 -27.57
C THR A 827 -22.97 66.15 -28.66
N ILE A 828 -22.71 65.79 -29.92
CA ILE A 828 -23.08 66.57 -31.11
C ILE A 828 -24.57 66.38 -31.42
N GLU A 829 -24.99 65.13 -31.56
CA GLU A 829 -26.39 64.76 -31.79
C GLU A 829 -26.65 63.35 -31.20
N ALA A 830 -27.92 63.03 -30.98
CA ALA A 830 -28.37 61.76 -30.44
C ALA A 830 -29.51 61.20 -31.30
N PHE A 831 -29.67 59.88 -31.31
CA PHE A 831 -30.77 59.21 -31.99
C PHE A 831 -31.24 58.00 -31.18
N ASP A 832 -32.51 57.64 -31.37
CA ASP A 832 -33.11 56.46 -30.75
C ASP A 832 -32.75 55.20 -31.55
N ALA A 833 -31.93 54.35 -30.96
CA ALA A 833 -31.46 53.10 -31.57
C ALA A 833 -32.32 51.89 -31.18
N SER A 834 -33.42 52.08 -30.45
CA SER A 834 -34.31 51.00 -30.04
C SER A 834 -35.16 50.48 -31.20
N GLU A 835 -35.39 49.16 -31.21
CA GLU A 835 -36.24 48.50 -32.20
C GLU A 835 -37.67 49.08 -32.24
N LYS A 836 -38.17 49.50 -31.07
CA LYS A 836 -39.53 50.04 -30.90
C LYS A 836 -39.64 51.53 -31.15
N GLN A 837 -38.51 52.23 -31.33
CA GLN A 837 -38.46 53.69 -31.40
C GLN A 837 -39.16 54.34 -30.18
N ASP A 838 -38.78 53.86 -29.00
CA ASP A 838 -39.36 54.21 -27.69
C ASP A 838 -38.32 54.80 -26.70
N GLU A 839 -37.17 55.23 -27.20
CA GLU A 839 -36.03 55.79 -26.45
C GLU A 839 -35.45 54.85 -25.38
N SER A 840 -35.76 53.55 -25.45
CA SER A 840 -35.20 52.55 -24.53
C SER A 840 -33.72 52.27 -24.78
N ILE A 841 -33.20 52.65 -25.95
CA ILE A 841 -31.77 52.67 -26.27
C ILE A 841 -31.46 53.99 -26.97
N MET A 842 -30.68 54.84 -26.32
CA MET A 842 -30.20 56.07 -26.94
C MET A 842 -28.76 55.89 -27.40
N ALA A 843 -28.46 56.41 -28.59
CA ALA A 843 -27.12 56.47 -29.13
C ALA A 843 -26.69 57.94 -29.25
N TYR A 844 -25.51 58.26 -28.73
CA TYR A 844 -24.92 59.60 -28.72
C TYR A 844 -23.59 59.56 -29.45
N TYR A 845 -23.30 60.58 -30.23
CA TYR A 845 -21.98 60.70 -30.84
C TYR A 845 -21.28 62.01 -30.50
N THR A 846 -19.99 61.90 -30.25
CA THR A 846 -19.05 62.98 -29.89
C THR A 846 -17.92 63.02 -30.91
N ASP A 847 -17.18 64.12 -30.93
CA ASP A 847 -15.89 64.27 -31.61
C ASP A 847 -14.94 64.88 -30.57
N THR A 848 -14.39 64.05 -29.69
CA THR A 848 -13.70 64.56 -28.49
C THR A 848 -12.34 65.17 -28.78
N ASP A 849 -11.68 64.77 -29.87
CA ASP A 849 -10.37 65.26 -30.29
C ASP A 849 -10.42 66.26 -31.47
N GLY A 850 -11.58 66.41 -32.12
CA GLY A 850 -11.80 67.35 -33.21
C GLY A 850 -11.27 66.87 -34.56
N ASP A 851 -11.02 65.56 -34.73
CA ASP A 851 -10.44 64.99 -35.95
C ASP A 851 -11.50 64.69 -37.04
N GLY A 852 -12.79 64.83 -36.71
CA GLY A 852 -13.92 64.59 -37.60
C GLY A 852 -14.25 63.12 -37.81
N LEU A 853 -13.77 62.23 -36.93
CA LEU A 853 -14.30 60.91 -36.62
C LEU A 853 -15.10 61.00 -35.31
N TYR A 854 -15.93 60.00 -35.06
CA TYR A 854 -16.90 60.04 -33.98
C TYR A 854 -16.78 58.84 -33.04
N GLU A 855 -16.86 59.10 -31.74
CA GLU A 855 -17.09 58.09 -30.72
C GLU A 855 -18.59 57.91 -30.51
N LEU A 856 -19.07 56.66 -30.55
CA LEU A 856 -20.48 56.34 -30.43
C LEU A 856 -20.75 55.59 -29.11
N THR A 857 -21.55 56.19 -28.25
CA THR A 857 -21.97 55.61 -26.97
C THR A 857 -23.43 55.23 -27.03
N PHE A 858 -23.73 53.94 -26.83
CA PHE A 858 -25.09 53.46 -26.63
C PHE A 858 -25.39 53.32 -25.14
N THR A 859 -26.52 53.86 -24.70
CA THR A 859 -26.94 53.84 -23.30
C THR A 859 -28.35 53.29 -23.17
N SER A 860 -28.62 52.56 -22.09
CA SER A 860 -29.94 52.04 -21.79
C SER A 860 -30.07 51.78 -20.28
N ASP A 861 -31.27 51.95 -19.73
CA ASP A 861 -31.61 51.54 -18.36
C ASP A 861 -31.64 50.01 -18.19
N GLY A 862 -31.45 49.25 -19.28
CA GLY A 862 -31.40 47.79 -19.30
C GLY A 862 -30.30 47.24 -20.22
N VAL A 863 -30.35 45.93 -20.53
CA VAL A 863 -29.36 45.23 -21.37
C VAL A 863 -29.64 45.72 -22.77
N ILE A 864 -28.60 46.16 -23.46
CA ILE A 864 -28.67 46.42 -24.90
C ILE A 864 -28.47 45.07 -25.59
N ALA A 865 -29.55 44.52 -26.13
CA ALA A 865 -29.50 43.26 -26.85
C ALA A 865 -29.60 43.46 -28.35
N THR A 866 -29.01 42.55 -29.11
CA THR A 866 -29.37 42.43 -30.52
C THR A 866 -30.83 41.97 -30.66
N ASN A 867 -31.39 42.17 -31.84
CA ASN A 867 -32.55 41.40 -32.28
C ASN A 867 -32.14 39.94 -32.60
N THR A 868 -33.10 39.13 -33.04
CA THR A 868 -32.86 37.76 -33.52
C THR A 868 -31.98 37.73 -34.78
N GLU A 869 -32.11 38.74 -35.65
CA GLU A 869 -31.39 38.93 -36.91
C GLU A 869 -30.25 39.96 -36.77
N ALA A 870 -29.20 39.60 -36.02
CA ALA A 870 -28.07 40.47 -35.68
C ALA A 870 -27.11 40.78 -36.87
N GLN A 871 -27.55 40.52 -38.09
CA GLN A 871 -26.76 40.69 -39.30
C GLN A 871 -26.42 42.16 -39.58
N TYR A 872 -25.24 42.39 -40.16
CA TYR A 872 -24.74 43.71 -40.59
C TYR A 872 -24.56 44.78 -39.50
N LEU A 873 -24.74 44.44 -38.21
CA LEU A 873 -24.82 45.41 -37.11
C LEU A 873 -23.64 46.38 -37.08
N PHE A 874 -22.42 45.87 -37.23
CA PHE A 874 -21.17 46.65 -37.27
C PHE A 874 -20.49 46.60 -38.64
N GLN A 875 -21.20 46.18 -39.69
CA GLN A 875 -20.62 46.04 -41.03
C GLN A 875 -20.16 47.40 -41.58
N ASN A 876 -19.02 47.44 -42.28
CA ASN A 876 -18.47 48.58 -43.01
C ASN A 876 -18.07 49.77 -42.13
N LEU A 877 -17.87 49.57 -40.83
CA LEU A 877 -17.27 50.57 -39.94
C LEU A 877 -15.75 50.63 -40.14
N THR A 878 -15.33 51.12 -41.32
CA THR A 878 -13.94 51.03 -41.80
C THR A 878 -12.92 51.82 -40.96
N GLN A 879 -13.39 52.81 -40.17
CA GLN A 879 -12.55 53.58 -39.26
C GLN A 879 -12.55 53.05 -37.83
N LEU A 880 -13.37 52.04 -37.51
CA LEU A 880 -13.50 51.51 -36.15
C LEU A 880 -12.17 50.91 -35.66
N THR A 881 -11.60 51.50 -34.62
CA THR A 881 -10.37 51.03 -33.96
C THR A 881 -10.66 50.24 -32.68
N LYS A 882 -11.80 50.50 -32.02
CA LYS A 882 -12.17 49.86 -30.74
C LYS A 882 -13.69 49.70 -30.57
N ILE A 883 -14.11 48.57 -30.02
CA ILE A 883 -15.48 48.32 -29.54
C ILE A 883 -15.47 47.54 -28.22
N THR A 884 -16.32 47.89 -27.26
CA THR A 884 -16.49 47.18 -25.98
C THR A 884 -17.93 46.73 -25.77
N PHE A 885 -18.18 45.66 -25.01
CA PHE A 885 -19.50 45.03 -24.84
C PHE A 885 -19.97 44.96 -23.38
N ASP A 886 -19.70 45.99 -22.58
CA ASP A 886 -19.95 45.95 -21.13
C ASP A 886 -21.44 45.82 -20.76
N ASN A 887 -22.33 46.49 -21.50
CA ASN A 887 -23.79 46.39 -21.36
C ASN A 887 -24.49 45.73 -22.57
N PHE A 888 -23.82 44.78 -23.25
CA PHE A 888 -24.32 44.21 -24.50
C PHE A 888 -24.57 42.70 -24.40
N SER A 889 -25.66 42.22 -25.04
CA SER A 889 -26.00 40.79 -25.10
C SER A 889 -26.40 40.35 -26.50
N THR A 890 -25.99 39.13 -26.89
CA THR A 890 -26.43 38.46 -28.12
C THR A 890 -27.47 37.38 -27.86
N TYR A 891 -28.08 37.36 -26.67
CA TYR A 891 -29.06 36.35 -26.28
C TYR A 891 -30.24 36.29 -27.25
N GLY A 892 -30.47 35.09 -27.80
CA GLY A 892 -31.54 34.82 -28.76
C GLY A 892 -31.22 35.16 -30.23
N ALA A 893 -30.00 35.65 -30.53
CA ALA A 893 -29.57 35.83 -31.92
C ALA A 893 -29.46 34.48 -32.65
N THR A 894 -30.07 34.38 -33.83
CA THR A 894 -30.01 33.17 -34.68
C THR A 894 -29.18 33.40 -35.95
N ASN A 895 -28.95 34.66 -36.34
CA ASN A 895 -28.19 35.03 -37.52
C ASN A 895 -27.20 36.17 -37.22
N MET A 896 -25.90 35.90 -37.36
CA MET A 896 -24.81 36.88 -37.14
C MET A 896 -24.06 37.19 -38.45
N LYS A 897 -24.75 37.08 -39.59
CA LYS A 897 -24.17 37.32 -40.91
C LYS A 897 -23.52 38.71 -41.01
N SER A 898 -22.28 38.75 -41.50
CA SER A 898 -21.51 39.95 -41.82
C SER A 898 -21.43 40.96 -40.66
N MET A 899 -21.60 40.52 -39.40
CA MET A 899 -21.78 41.41 -38.26
C MET A 899 -20.62 42.41 -38.09
N PHE A 900 -19.37 41.99 -38.26
CA PHE A 900 -18.16 42.84 -38.21
C PHE A 900 -17.47 42.97 -39.57
N SER A 901 -18.15 42.64 -40.66
CA SER A 901 -17.57 42.62 -42.01
C SER A 901 -17.04 44.02 -42.42
N ASN A 902 -15.81 44.08 -42.91
CA ASN A 902 -15.04 45.28 -43.30
C ASN A 902 -14.73 46.28 -42.17
N CYS A 903 -14.64 45.84 -40.91
CA CYS A 903 -14.05 46.64 -39.82
C CYS A 903 -12.50 46.65 -39.92
N SER A 904 -11.98 47.29 -40.97
CA SER A 904 -10.59 47.11 -41.41
C SER A 904 -9.50 47.65 -40.48
N LYS A 905 -9.83 48.58 -39.57
CA LYS A 905 -8.89 49.18 -38.60
C LYS A 905 -8.92 48.52 -37.22
N LEU A 906 -9.83 47.59 -36.97
CA LEU A 906 -9.99 46.96 -35.66
C LEU A 906 -8.85 45.97 -35.39
N THR A 907 -8.03 46.22 -34.37
CA THR A 907 -6.85 45.41 -34.05
C THR A 907 -7.13 44.26 -33.09
N THR A 908 -8.07 44.46 -32.17
CA THR A 908 -8.51 43.48 -31.17
C THR A 908 -10.01 43.50 -31.04
N LEU A 909 -10.62 42.35 -30.74
CA LEU A 909 -12.05 42.24 -30.52
C LEU A 909 -12.30 41.20 -29.42
N ASP A 910 -12.91 41.63 -28.32
CA ASP A 910 -13.35 40.75 -27.25
C ASP A 910 -14.79 40.32 -27.49
N VAL A 911 -15.00 39.03 -27.80
CA VAL A 911 -16.33 38.43 -27.97
C VAL A 911 -16.65 37.43 -26.85
N SER A 912 -15.94 37.48 -25.72
CA SER A 912 -16.12 36.54 -24.61
C SER A 912 -17.54 36.52 -24.05
N LYS A 913 -18.27 37.64 -24.12
CA LYS A 913 -19.65 37.79 -23.64
C LYS A 913 -20.73 37.31 -24.63
N PHE A 914 -20.34 36.82 -25.81
CA PHE A 914 -21.30 36.45 -26.84
C PHE A 914 -21.90 35.07 -26.56
N ASN A 915 -23.22 35.00 -26.46
CA ASN A 915 -23.97 33.74 -26.53
C ASN A 915 -24.26 33.41 -28.00
N THR A 916 -23.80 32.25 -28.45
CA THR A 916 -23.93 31.78 -29.84
C THR A 916 -24.68 30.46 -29.98
N SER A 917 -25.25 29.91 -28.90
CA SER A 917 -25.85 28.56 -28.90
C SER A 917 -27.01 28.38 -29.88
N ASN A 918 -27.74 29.46 -30.17
CA ASN A 918 -28.88 29.48 -31.09
C ASN A 918 -28.50 29.95 -32.51
N VAL A 919 -27.24 30.31 -32.76
CA VAL A 919 -26.81 30.88 -34.04
C VAL A 919 -26.70 29.78 -35.10
N THR A 920 -27.35 30.02 -36.23
CA THR A 920 -27.38 29.09 -37.38
C THR A 920 -26.53 29.57 -38.56
N SER A 921 -26.20 30.86 -38.62
CA SER A 921 -25.40 31.47 -39.70
C SER A 921 -24.36 32.45 -39.15
N MET A 922 -23.09 32.23 -39.52
CA MET A 922 -21.93 33.09 -39.26
C MET A 922 -21.26 33.55 -40.57
N LEU A 923 -22.00 33.54 -41.68
CA LEU A 923 -21.55 33.97 -43.01
C LEU A 923 -20.87 35.34 -42.93
N GLU A 924 -19.63 35.48 -43.40
CA GLU A 924 -18.87 36.74 -43.45
C GLU A 924 -18.68 37.47 -42.11
N MET A 925 -18.90 36.83 -40.95
CA MET A 925 -18.97 37.52 -39.66
C MET A 925 -17.78 38.46 -39.40
N PHE A 926 -16.55 38.07 -39.75
CA PHE A 926 -15.32 38.85 -39.60
C PHE A 926 -14.63 39.13 -40.95
N TYR A 927 -15.37 39.12 -42.06
CA TYR A 927 -14.81 39.33 -43.39
C TYR A 927 -14.03 40.65 -43.48
N SER A 928 -12.80 40.63 -43.99
CA SER A 928 -11.94 41.80 -44.22
C SER A 928 -11.68 42.67 -42.98
N CYS A 929 -11.67 42.08 -41.79
CA CYS A 929 -11.09 42.68 -40.57
C CYS A 929 -9.56 42.65 -40.63
N ARG A 930 -8.98 43.43 -41.56
CA ARG A 930 -7.58 43.32 -42.00
C ARG A 930 -6.55 43.54 -40.89
N ALA A 931 -6.84 44.39 -39.92
CA ALA A 931 -5.94 44.74 -38.83
C ALA A 931 -6.03 43.82 -37.60
N LEU A 932 -7.00 42.89 -37.55
CA LEU A 932 -7.24 42.06 -36.37
C LEU A 932 -6.08 41.09 -36.16
N THR A 933 -5.34 41.23 -35.06
CA THR A 933 -4.15 40.40 -34.77
C THR A 933 -4.47 39.18 -33.92
N THR A 934 -5.50 39.28 -33.05
CA THR A 934 -5.93 38.22 -32.14
C THR A 934 -7.44 38.19 -32.05
N LEU A 935 -8.02 36.99 -31.92
CA LEU A 935 -9.45 36.80 -31.71
C LEU A 935 -9.69 35.55 -30.86
N ASN A 936 -10.24 35.72 -29.66
CA ASN A 936 -10.59 34.62 -28.77
C ASN A 936 -12.04 34.18 -29.04
N LEU A 937 -12.22 32.92 -29.43
CA LEU A 937 -13.52 32.31 -29.77
C LEU A 937 -13.89 31.14 -28.84
N SER A 938 -13.22 31.00 -27.68
CA SER A 938 -13.40 29.85 -26.79
C SER A 938 -14.84 29.66 -26.29
N ASN A 939 -15.60 30.75 -26.17
CA ASN A 939 -16.99 30.73 -25.68
C ASN A 939 -18.02 30.45 -26.78
N PHE A 940 -17.60 30.25 -28.04
CA PHE A 940 -18.53 30.05 -29.15
C PHE A 940 -19.07 28.61 -29.16
N ASN A 941 -20.39 28.46 -29.07
CA ASN A 941 -21.07 27.22 -29.39
C ASN A 941 -21.54 27.25 -30.85
N THR A 942 -20.90 26.43 -31.69
CA THR A 942 -21.21 26.36 -33.13
C THR A 942 -22.02 25.14 -33.54
N SER A 943 -22.55 24.36 -32.58
CA SER A 943 -23.28 23.10 -32.88
C SER A 943 -24.50 23.29 -33.76
N SER A 944 -25.11 24.47 -33.75
CA SER A 944 -26.30 24.83 -34.54
C SER A 944 -25.96 25.51 -35.88
N VAL A 945 -24.68 25.82 -36.13
CA VAL A 945 -24.25 26.62 -37.29
C VAL A 945 -24.21 25.75 -38.54
N THR A 946 -24.85 26.23 -39.61
CA THR A 946 -24.90 25.56 -40.92
C THR A 946 -24.08 26.28 -41.99
N ASN A 947 -23.74 27.56 -41.78
CA ASN A 947 -23.04 28.39 -42.77
C ASN A 947 -21.90 29.20 -42.13
N MET A 948 -20.65 28.91 -42.52
CA MET A 948 -19.42 29.61 -42.12
C MET A 948 -18.66 30.18 -43.34
N GLN A 949 -19.34 30.36 -44.47
CA GLN A 949 -18.70 30.88 -45.69
C GLN A 949 -18.07 32.25 -45.41
N THR A 950 -16.85 32.46 -45.92
CA THR A 950 -16.12 33.75 -45.88
C THR A 950 -15.92 34.32 -44.47
N MET A 951 -16.12 33.54 -43.40
CA MET A 951 -16.18 34.05 -42.02
C MET A 951 -14.94 34.86 -41.61
N PHE A 952 -13.73 34.41 -41.97
CA PHE A 952 -12.46 35.08 -41.65
C PHE A 952 -11.73 35.60 -42.89
N SER A 953 -12.33 35.54 -44.07
CA SER A 953 -11.65 35.90 -45.32
C SER A 953 -11.16 37.34 -45.29
N GLY A 954 -9.89 37.58 -45.62
CA GLY A 954 -9.28 38.91 -45.62
C GLY A 954 -8.83 39.41 -44.23
N CYS A 955 -8.86 38.58 -43.19
CA CYS A 955 -8.21 38.86 -41.91
C CYS A 955 -6.68 38.73 -42.04
N MET A 956 -6.06 39.71 -42.68
CA MET A 956 -4.65 39.64 -43.12
C MET A 956 -3.62 39.63 -41.99
N ALA A 957 -3.98 40.09 -40.78
CA ALA A 957 -3.09 40.20 -39.62
C ALA A 957 -3.24 39.08 -38.57
N LEU A 958 -4.26 38.20 -38.66
CA LEU A 958 -4.43 37.08 -37.73
C LEU A 958 -3.29 36.07 -37.93
N THR A 959 -2.51 35.81 -36.88
CA THR A 959 -1.38 34.87 -36.92
C THR A 959 -1.77 33.47 -36.46
N THR A 960 -2.68 33.36 -35.50
CA THR A 960 -3.18 32.11 -34.94
C THR A 960 -4.69 32.20 -34.70
N LEU A 961 -5.40 31.10 -34.91
CA LEU A 961 -6.82 31.02 -34.62
C LEU A 961 -7.14 29.72 -33.86
N ASP A 962 -7.74 29.85 -32.68
CA ASP A 962 -8.18 28.72 -31.87
C ASP A 962 -9.66 28.44 -32.15
N LEU A 963 -9.92 27.35 -32.87
CA LEU A 963 -11.25 26.84 -33.20
C LEU A 963 -11.52 25.51 -32.50
N SER A 964 -10.80 25.19 -31.42
CA SER A 964 -10.93 23.92 -30.71
C SER A 964 -12.32 23.71 -30.08
N GLY A 965 -13.00 24.79 -29.69
CA GLY A 965 -14.39 24.75 -29.21
C GLY A 965 -15.44 24.56 -30.31
N PHE A 966 -15.07 24.58 -31.60
CA PHE A 966 -16.06 24.51 -32.67
C PHE A 966 -16.59 23.08 -32.88
N ASN A 967 -17.91 22.96 -32.96
CA ASN A 967 -18.59 21.76 -33.43
C ASN A 967 -19.12 22.01 -34.84
N THR A 968 -18.46 21.47 -35.86
CA THR A 968 -18.78 21.76 -37.27
C THR A 968 -19.62 20.67 -37.94
N ILE A 969 -20.21 19.75 -37.17
CA ILE A 969 -20.97 18.60 -37.70
C ILE A 969 -22.13 19.01 -38.63
N ASN A 970 -22.76 20.16 -38.35
CA ASN A 970 -23.90 20.67 -39.10
C ASN A 970 -23.52 21.69 -40.19
N VAL A 971 -22.23 22.00 -40.37
CA VAL A 971 -21.78 23.04 -41.32
C VAL A 971 -21.83 22.51 -42.76
N ILE A 972 -22.64 23.16 -43.59
CA ILE A 972 -22.88 22.78 -45.00
C ILE A 972 -21.89 23.49 -45.94
N THR A 973 -21.46 24.71 -45.62
CA THR A 973 -20.54 25.50 -46.46
C THR A 973 -19.47 26.22 -45.66
N MET A 974 -18.22 26.09 -46.14
CA MET A 974 -17.02 26.77 -45.67
C MET A 974 -16.28 27.46 -46.83
N ARG A 975 -17.02 27.78 -47.91
CA ARG A 975 -16.46 28.47 -49.09
C ARG A 975 -15.69 29.70 -48.65
N THR A 976 -14.46 29.86 -49.16
CA THR A 976 -13.60 31.02 -48.89
C THR A 976 -13.38 31.36 -47.41
N MET A 977 -13.61 30.45 -46.45
CA MET A 977 -13.63 30.77 -45.01
C MET A 977 -12.39 31.51 -44.51
N PHE A 978 -11.19 31.13 -44.96
CA PHE A 978 -9.90 31.72 -44.57
C PHE A 978 -9.19 32.44 -45.72
N ASN A 979 -9.87 32.69 -46.85
CA ASN A 979 -9.23 33.24 -48.04
C ASN A 979 -8.48 34.55 -47.73
N ASN A 980 -7.24 34.72 -48.23
CA ASN A 980 -6.38 35.89 -47.97
C ASN A 980 -6.02 36.15 -46.50
N CYS A 981 -6.10 35.15 -45.60
CA CYS A 981 -5.51 35.22 -44.26
C CYS A 981 -3.98 35.02 -44.31
N LYS A 982 -3.26 36.00 -44.86
CA LYS A 982 -1.84 35.86 -45.21
C LYS A 982 -0.90 35.67 -44.02
N ALA A 983 -1.22 36.23 -42.85
CA ALA A 983 -0.40 36.06 -41.64
C ALA A 983 -0.69 34.77 -40.88
N LEU A 984 -1.74 34.03 -41.23
CA LEU A 984 -2.20 32.88 -40.46
C LEU A 984 -1.21 31.72 -40.59
N THR A 985 -0.58 31.38 -39.47
CA THR A 985 0.41 30.30 -39.35
C THR A 985 -0.21 29.01 -38.83
N THR A 986 -1.13 29.11 -37.87
CA THR A 986 -1.71 27.95 -37.18
C THR A 986 -3.21 28.10 -36.97
N ILE A 987 -3.95 27.03 -37.22
CA ILE A 987 -5.37 26.89 -36.83
C ILE A 987 -5.48 25.69 -35.90
N TYR A 988 -5.91 25.91 -34.66
CA TYR A 988 -6.14 24.83 -33.70
C TYR A 988 -7.59 24.33 -33.79
N VAL A 989 -7.77 23.01 -33.76
CA VAL A 989 -9.08 22.35 -33.74
C VAL A 989 -9.07 21.16 -32.78
N SER A 990 -10.24 20.74 -32.33
CA SER A 990 -10.43 19.48 -31.60
C SER A 990 -10.63 18.32 -32.57
N GLU A 991 -10.22 17.13 -32.15
CA GLU A 991 -10.49 15.90 -32.90
C GLU A 991 -12.00 15.59 -32.91
N PHE A 992 -12.52 15.07 -34.02
CA PHE A 992 -13.93 14.71 -34.13
C PHE A 992 -14.22 13.45 -33.31
N ASN A 993 -15.13 13.56 -32.35
CA ASN A 993 -15.65 12.43 -31.60
C ASN A 993 -16.98 11.97 -32.21
N ALA A 994 -16.98 10.79 -32.81
CA ALA A 994 -18.15 10.19 -33.47
C ALA A 994 -19.24 9.75 -32.48
N GLU A 995 -18.87 9.38 -31.24
CA GLU A 995 -19.83 8.92 -30.22
C GLU A 995 -20.67 10.08 -29.69
N THR A 996 -20.04 11.23 -29.46
CA THR A 996 -20.71 12.42 -28.94
C THR A 996 -21.18 13.38 -30.03
N SER A 997 -20.80 13.14 -31.30
CA SER A 997 -21.05 14.07 -32.42
C SER A 997 -20.54 15.49 -32.16
N THR A 998 -19.33 15.59 -31.58
CA THR A 998 -18.68 16.86 -31.25
C THR A 998 -17.29 16.98 -31.86
N GLY A 999 -16.86 18.22 -32.11
CA GLY A 999 -15.51 18.54 -32.60
C GLY A 999 -15.48 18.96 -34.07
N TRP A 1000 -14.26 19.07 -34.62
CA TRP A 1000 -14.07 19.55 -35.99
C TRP A 1000 -14.20 18.44 -37.02
N THR A 1001 -15.17 18.58 -37.92
CA THR A 1001 -15.37 17.70 -39.07
C THR A 1001 -15.85 18.45 -40.30
N THR A 1002 -15.52 17.95 -41.49
CA THR A 1002 -15.97 18.51 -42.78
C THR A 1002 -16.84 17.54 -43.58
N THR A 1003 -17.40 16.52 -42.92
CA THR A 1003 -18.25 15.49 -43.51
C THR A 1003 -19.50 16.09 -44.15
N ALA A 1004 -20.22 16.98 -43.46
CA ALA A 1004 -21.41 17.67 -43.97
C ALA A 1004 -21.11 18.80 -44.99
N VAL A 1005 -19.85 19.23 -45.10
CA VAL A 1005 -19.46 20.37 -45.94
C VAL A 1005 -19.56 19.99 -47.43
N THR A 1006 -20.50 20.58 -48.16
CA THR A 1006 -20.71 20.35 -49.59
C THR A 1006 -19.97 21.38 -50.46
N ASN A 1007 -19.69 22.57 -49.93
CA ASN A 1007 -18.94 23.62 -50.64
C ASN A 1007 -17.80 24.18 -49.78
N SER A 1008 -16.56 23.95 -50.24
CA SER A 1008 -15.33 24.44 -49.61
C SER A 1008 -14.40 25.12 -50.62
N THR A 1009 -14.97 25.61 -51.72
CA THR A 1009 -14.20 26.23 -52.80
C THR A 1009 -13.34 27.37 -52.26
N SER A 1010 -12.04 27.35 -52.55
CA SER A 1010 -11.07 28.39 -52.16
C SER A 1010 -11.00 28.69 -50.65
N MET A 1011 -11.37 27.74 -49.79
CA MET A 1011 -11.34 27.86 -48.32
C MET A 1011 -10.03 28.43 -47.78
N PHE A 1012 -8.88 27.99 -48.30
CA PHE A 1012 -7.53 28.44 -47.87
C PHE A 1012 -6.77 29.22 -48.95
N SER A 1013 -7.44 29.74 -49.99
CA SER A 1013 -6.74 30.45 -51.06
C SER A 1013 -5.96 31.65 -50.50
N ASN A 1014 -4.69 31.80 -50.87
CA ASN A 1014 -3.76 32.84 -50.40
C ASN A 1014 -3.46 32.83 -48.87
N CYS A 1015 -3.59 31.69 -48.19
CA CYS A 1015 -3.08 31.48 -46.83
C CYS A 1015 -1.60 31.06 -46.84
N THR A 1016 -0.72 31.89 -47.40
CA THR A 1016 0.65 31.48 -47.78
C THR A 1016 1.55 31.05 -46.63
N ASN A 1017 1.22 31.43 -45.39
CA ASN A 1017 2.03 31.14 -44.20
C ASN A 1017 1.47 30.00 -43.33
N ILE A 1018 0.36 29.36 -43.73
CA ILE A 1018 -0.24 28.30 -42.92
C ILE A 1018 0.63 27.03 -42.94
N ILE A 1019 0.85 26.46 -41.75
CA ILE A 1019 1.61 25.23 -41.54
C ILE A 1019 0.76 24.31 -40.65
N GLY A 1020 0.49 23.10 -41.12
CA GLY A 1020 -0.17 22.07 -40.34
C GLY A 1020 0.65 21.63 -39.13
N GLY A 1021 0.00 21.00 -38.15
CA GLY A 1021 0.62 20.60 -36.88
C GLY A 1021 1.82 19.64 -37.00
N ASN A 1022 1.95 18.95 -38.13
CA ASN A 1022 3.07 18.06 -38.47
C ASN A 1022 3.96 18.62 -39.59
N GLY A 1023 3.84 19.91 -39.90
CA GLY A 1023 4.71 20.63 -40.83
C GLY A 1023 4.20 20.73 -42.27
N THR A 1024 2.96 20.32 -42.56
CA THR A 1024 2.40 20.46 -43.91
C THR A 1024 2.27 21.93 -44.31
N THR A 1025 3.06 22.37 -45.29
CA THR A 1025 3.07 23.77 -45.77
C THR A 1025 1.98 24.04 -46.80
N TYR A 1026 1.53 25.29 -46.89
CA TYR A 1026 0.58 25.77 -47.88
C TYR A 1026 0.84 25.29 -49.33
N ASN A 1027 -0.21 24.83 -50.00
CA ASN A 1027 -0.21 24.41 -51.41
C ASN A 1027 -1.39 25.06 -52.17
N ASN A 1028 -1.09 25.87 -53.18
CA ASN A 1028 -2.10 26.60 -53.95
C ASN A 1028 -3.01 25.68 -54.80
N ASN A 1029 -2.62 24.43 -55.05
CA ASN A 1029 -3.45 23.45 -55.74
C ASN A 1029 -4.47 22.77 -54.80
N ILE A 1030 -4.27 22.85 -53.48
CA ILE A 1030 -5.12 22.19 -52.48
C ILE A 1030 -5.56 23.22 -51.44
N ILE A 1031 -6.65 23.90 -51.78
CA ILE A 1031 -7.16 25.07 -51.05
C ILE A 1031 -8.60 24.88 -50.57
N ASN A 1032 -9.07 23.63 -50.50
CA ASN A 1032 -10.43 23.25 -50.16
C ASN A 1032 -10.46 22.33 -48.91
N LYS A 1033 -11.61 21.74 -48.59
CA LYS A 1033 -11.78 20.92 -47.37
C LYS A 1033 -10.86 19.70 -47.28
N THR A 1034 -10.26 19.24 -48.38
CA THR A 1034 -9.35 18.08 -48.37
C THR A 1034 -8.20 18.28 -47.39
N TYR A 1035 -7.75 19.53 -47.16
CA TYR A 1035 -6.72 19.87 -46.18
C TYR A 1035 -7.29 20.62 -44.95
N ALA A 1036 -8.61 20.71 -44.81
CA ALA A 1036 -9.27 21.15 -43.59
C ALA A 1036 -9.41 19.98 -42.59
N VAL A 1037 -8.32 19.25 -42.40
CA VAL A 1037 -8.17 18.09 -41.51
C VAL A 1037 -6.96 18.29 -40.61
N ILE A 1038 -6.94 17.59 -39.47
CA ILE A 1038 -5.80 17.59 -38.56
C ILE A 1038 -4.59 16.98 -39.29
N ASP A 1039 -3.49 17.73 -39.30
CA ASP A 1039 -2.22 17.32 -39.90
C ASP A 1039 -1.56 16.23 -39.04
N THR A 1040 -1.40 15.04 -39.61
CA THR A 1040 -0.70 13.91 -38.98
C THR A 1040 0.40 13.40 -39.90
N ALA A 1041 1.21 12.44 -39.43
CA ALA A 1041 2.23 11.80 -40.26
C ALA A 1041 1.64 11.08 -41.49
N GLU A 1042 0.39 10.62 -41.40
CA GLU A 1042 -0.29 9.85 -42.45
C GLU A 1042 -1.28 10.69 -43.26
N THR A 1043 -1.81 11.76 -42.67
CA THR A 1043 -2.84 12.62 -43.28
C THR A 1043 -2.37 14.07 -43.29
N PRO A 1044 -1.78 14.55 -44.42
CA PRO A 1044 -1.42 15.95 -44.56
C PRO A 1044 -2.64 16.87 -44.44
N GLY A 1045 -2.52 17.92 -43.63
CA GLY A 1045 -3.59 18.90 -43.41
C GLY A 1045 -3.07 20.26 -42.98
N TYR A 1046 -3.94 21.27 -42.94
CA TYR A 1046 -3.58 22.62 -42.47
C TYR A 1046 -3.98 22.89 -41.02
N LEU A 1047 -4.63 21.93 -40.34
CA LEU A 1047 -5.11 22.11 -38.98
C LEU A 1047 -4.17 21.43 -37.98
N THR A 1048 -4.08 22.01 -36.80
CA THR A 1048 -3.30 21.47 -35.68
C THR A 1048 -4.25 20.97 -34.59
N ASN A 1049 -4.04 19.75 -34.10
CA ASN A 1049 -4.80 19.25 -32.96
C ASN A 1049 -4.46 20.11 -31.72
N ILE A 1050 -5.48 20.58 -31.00
CA ILE A 1050 -5.30 21.39 -29.78
C ILE A 1050 -4.39 20.71 -28.75
N ASN A 1051 -4.39 19.38 -28.68
CA ASN A 1051 -3.54 18.60 -27.78
C ASN A 1051 -2.02 18.76 -28.06
N HIS A 1052 -1.66 19.29 -29.23
CA HIS A 1052 -0.27 19.59 -29.61
C HIS A 1052 0.16 21.03 -29.26
N ARG A 1053 -0.74 21.87 -28.75
CA ARG A 1053 -0.46 23.26 -28.35
C ARG A 1053 0.71 23.38 -27.37
N TRP A 1054 0.92 22.38 -26.54
CA TRP A 1054 1.92 22.35 -25.48
C TRP A 1054 3.25 21.68 -25.85
N ARG A 1055 3.44 21.22 -27.10
CA ARG A 1055 4.70 20.58 -27.55
C ARG A 1055 5.81 21.56 -27.91
N LYS A 1056 5.55 22.87 -27.87
CA LYS A 1056 6.55 23.94 -28.04
C LYS A 1056 6.45 24.93 -26.89
N ASN A 1057 6.97 24.54 -25.74
CA ASN A 1057 7.66 25.41 -24.79
C ASN A 1057 8.55 24.53 -23.91
#